data_AF-A0A1X7VMR5-F1
#
_entry.id   AF-A0A1X7VMR5-F1
#
_cell.length_a   1.000
_cell.length_b   1.000
_cell.length_c   1.000
_cell.angle_alpha   90.00
_cell.angle_beta   90.00
_cell.angle_gamma   90.00
#
_symmetry.space_group_name_H-M   'P 1'
#
loop_
_entity.id
_entity.type
_entity.pdbx_description
1 polymer ?
#
loop_
_entity_poly.entity_id
_entity_poly.type
_entity_poly.pdbx_seq_one_letter_code
_entity_poly.pdbx_strand_id
1 'polypeptide(L)'
;MSMTSLLSACFTACLVCILLFCCSVTCTITLTQNVTNSEDDVTVFPSIVVQLTCASNTSVILWQIEDGNNEIATLNPTTLGDFSIILLESIYNDSLTVSIATTVASVNTSLACFDNDGSSDSISIFIKPVVPQISLIQSVTNDSTNVTICPNTLVTFTCQSTTGIVVWRTDNGQSSSLARLGETTTLGIFELSVTNVIALDLLVESIASTESAVNDFTISCHTAVTNGLSSSLFMSIRVVPDPIMSVYVIDVCYDSISFNWTDTINDLGTPQLDYYLVTLSPSPLSFSPQEISDGVSSIVTGLSSDTTYTVSISPVNCAGSGSPIQFQRTIVTSEPPVPMLVDLVRISFTNTTSTIFVQWQLDSPIDCLEPPVTTFVIIISGVLQFEKMVSGSQTNSTFTVPSCGASAVTVSAVNSAGSSDRSSPLIFTGSNLALFVSATSVTDNSVTLSVTVTQCIRSAIANITITYHARSTNDIMTRTATHPENSDSALISLTGLQSSTSYSASVVVYYNGSDGINLLGPHNVTFTTTQSQSTSEALIIGLSVGFSVSLIIAAVVILIIFVVCFRFKKNTKKFRQNLEAIKADIHDVKQNVGELSITNQSIGPAIQYMADNRSYIASQVPMRAVNILEEKYSDGTDDTML
;
A
#
# COMPACT_ATOMS: atom_id res chain seq x y z
N MET A 1 40.28 -94.12 76.30
CA MET A 1 38.97 -94.30 76.95
C MET A 1 38.30 -92.94 77.10
N SER A 2 37.32 -92.64 76.27
CA SER A 2 36.07 -91.96 76.66
C SER A 2 35.10 -92.05 75.49
N MET A 3 33.83 -92.35 75.77
CA MET A 3 32.75 -92.56 74.81
C MET A 3 32.42 -91.35 73.91
N THR A 4 33.18 -90.25 74.00
CA THR A 4 32.93 -89.00 73.27
C THR A 4 33.62 -88.93 71.91
N SER A 5 34.64 -89.74 71.63
CA SER A 5 35.25 -89.82 70.29
C SER A 5 34.47 -90.72 69.32
N LEU A 6 33.56 -91.56 69.83
CA LEU A 6 32.71 -92.43 69.01
C LEU A 6 31.49 -91.70 68.44
N LEU A 7 30.94 -90.70 69.16
CA LEU A 7 29.81 -89.89 68.67
C LEU A 7 30.21 -88.91 67.55
N SER A 8 31.42 -88.34 67.61
CA SER A 8 31.91 -87.44 66.54
C SER A 8 32.17 -88.21 65.24
N ALA A 9 32.73 -89.43 65.32
CA ALA A 9 32.91 -90.27 64.13
C ALA A 9 31.57 -90.77 63.55
N CYS A 10 30.56 -91.03 64.40
CA CYS A 10 29.20 -91.36 63.93
C CYS A 10 28.51 -90.18 63.23
N PHE A 11 28.71 -88.94 63.67
CA PHE A 11 28.08 -87.77 63.05
C PHE A 11 28.68 -87.46 61.67
N THR A 12 30.01 -87.59 61.50
CA THR A 12 30.66 -87.42 60.19
C THR A 12 30.40 -88.60 59.26
N ALA A 13 30.27 -89.83 59.78
CA ALA A 13 29.85 -90.98 58.99
C ALA A 13 28.37 -90.89 58.59
N CYS A 14 27.50 -90.31 59.43
CA CYS A 14 26.09 -90.08 59.09
C CYS A 14 25.93 -88.94 58.06
N LEU A 15 26.73 -87.87 58.14
CA LEU A 15 26.73 -86.80 57.13
C LEU A 15 27.26 -87.27 55.76
N VAL A 16 28.25 -88.17 55.74
CA VAL A 16 28.75 -88.81 54.51
C VAL A 16 27.79 -89.90 54.00
N CYS A 17 27.06 -90.59 54.87
CA CYS A 17 25.98 -91.49 54.46
C CYS A 17 24.73 -90.74 53.93
N ILE A 18 24.43 -89.54 54.43
CA ILE A 18 23.34 -88.69 53.89
C ILE A 18 23.76 -88.02 52.57
N LEU A 19 25.06 -87.80 52.33
CA LEU A 19 25.58 -87.34 51.04
C LEU A 19 25.84 -88.47 50.02
N LEU A 20 25.71 -89.74 50.41
CA LEU A 20 25.78 -90.92 49.50
C LEU A 20 24.46 -91.68 49.36
N PHE A 21 23.39 -91.24 50.03
CA PHE A 21 22.01 -91.71 49.84
C PHE A 21 21.07 -90.51 49.67
N CYS A 22 21.28 -89.76 48.59
CA CYS A 22 20.27 -88.89 47.96
C CYS A 22 20.77 -88.49 46.56
N CYS A 23 21.00 -89.48 45.69
CA CYS A 23 20.58 -89.25 44.30
C CYS A 23 19.05 -89.35 44.33
N SER A 24 18.38 -88.27 44.71
CA SER A 24 16.96 -88.12 44.39
C SER A 24 16.88 -88.19 42.87
N VAL A 25 16.29 -89.26 42.38
CA VAL A 25 15.93 -89.39 40.97
C VAL A 25 14.86 -88.32 40.73
N THR A 26 15.17 -87.33 39.92
CA THR A 26 14.26 -86.22 39.60
C THR A 26 14.27 -86.01 38.09
N CYS A 27 13.14 -86.17 37.40
CA CYS A 27 12.99 -85.58 36.06
C CYS A 27 12.97 -84.07 36.24
N THR A 28 13.70 -83.35 35.40
CA THR A 28 13.67 -81.89 35.37
C THR A 28 13.45 -81.43 33.94
N ILE A 29 12.41 -80.63 33.71
CA ILE A 29 12.16 -79.99 32.42
C ILE A 29 12.91 -78.66 32.39
N THR A 30 13.70 -78.45 31.35
CA THR A 30 14.38 -77.18 31.08
C THR A 30 14.00 -76.65 29.70
N LEU A 31 13.66 -75.36 29.67
CA LEU A 31 13.46 -74.62 28.43
C LEU A 31 14.82 -74.28 27.81
N THR A 32 15.04 -74.69 26.56
CA THR A 32 16.33 -74.47 25.87
C THR A 32 16.40 -73.18 25.05
N GLN A 33 15.36 -72.35 25.09
CA GLN A 33 15.26 -71.09 24.35
C GLN A 33 14.97 -69.91 25.31
N ASN A 34 15.47 -68.73 24.96
CA ASN A 34 15.42 -67.54 25.83
C ASN A 34 14.03 -66.89 25.80
N VAL A 35 13.09 -67.46 26.54
CA VAL A 35 11.75 -66.90 26.80
C VAL A 35 11.73 -66.37 28.24
N THR A 36 10.93 -65.35 28.53
CA THR A 36 10.74 -64.85 29.89
C THR A 36 10.12 -65.94 30.78
N ASN A 37 10.92 -66.52 31.68
CA ASN A 37 10.52 -67.56 32.64
C ASN A 37 10.18 -66.96 34.01
N SER A 38 9.04 -67.37 34.57
CA SER A 38 8.93 -67.65 36.01
C SER A 38 9.30 -69.12 36.23
N GLU A 39 9.77 -69.50 37.42
CA GLU A 39 10.45 -70.79 37.66
C GLU A 39 9.66 -72.06 37.23
N ASP A 40 8.33 -71.98 37.02
CA ASP A 40 7.49 -73.13 36.63
C ASP A 40 6.64 -72.94 35.33
N ASP A 41 6.58 -71.75 34.73
CA ASP A 41 5.68 -71.44 33.60
C ASP A 41 6.34 -70.59 32.50
N VAL A 42 6.00 -70.86 31.24
CA VAL A 42 6.56 -70.19 30.06
C VAL A 42 5.49 -69.37 29.35
N THR A 43 5.72 -68.07 29.17
CA THR A 43 4.83 -67.21 28.38
C THR A 43 5.45 -66.88 27.02
N VAL A 44 4.84 -67.34 25.92
CA VAL A 44 5.32 -67.13 24.55
C VAL A 44 4.30 -66.39 23.68
N PHE A 45 4.78 -65.71 22.63
CA PHE A 45 3.92 -65.23 21.55
C PHE A 45 3.52 -66.39 20.62
N PRO A 46 2.40 -66.29 19.89
CA PRO A 46 2.01 -67.29 18.90
C PRO A 46 3.13 -67.57 17.88
N SER A 47 3.23 -68.81 17.39
CA SER A 47 4.22 -69.26 16.38
C SER A 47 5.68 -69.36 16.82
N ILE A 48 6.00 -69.11 18.10
CA ILE A 48 7.33 -69.40 18.61
C ILE A 48 7.51 -70.92 18.70
N VAL A 49 8.64 -71.42 18.16
CA VAL A 49 9.05 -72.81 18.33
C VAL A 49 9.54 -72.99 19.76
N VAL A 50 8.79 -73.75 20.54
CA VAL A 50 9.13 -74.09 21.91
C VAL A 50 9.83 -75.44 21.92
N GLN A 51 11.00 -75.48 22.53
CA GLN A 51 11.78 -76.69 22.72
C GLN A 51 12.00 -76.94 24.21
N LEU A 52 11.40 -78.00 24.70
CA LEU A 52 11.48 -78.46 26.08
C LEU A 52 12.41 -79.67 26.14
N THR A 53 13.27 -79.71 27.15
CA THR A 53 14.17 -80.85 27.39
C THR A 53 13.86 -81.42 28.77
N CYS A 54 13.44 -82.70 28.89
CA CYS A 54 13.51 -83.37 30.19
C CYS A 54 14.75 -84.24 30.24
N ALA A 55 15.43 -84.17 31.38
CA ALA A 55 16.50 -85.07 31.74
C ALA A 55 16.09 -85.85 33.00
N SER A 56 16.36 -87.15 33.01
CA SER A 56 16.16 -88.02 34.19
C SER A 56 17.31 -89.02 34.29
N ASN A 57 17.63 -89.42 35.52
CA ASN A 57 18.66 -90.43 35.79
C ASN A 57 18.18 -91.88 35.57
N THR A 58 16.94 -92.07 35.11
CA THR A 58 16.37 -93.38 34.78
C THR A 58 16.50 -93.70 33.29
N SER A 59 16.30 -94.96 32.91
CA SER A 59 16.34 -95.39 31.51
C SER A 59 15.07 -95.08 30.73
N VAL A 60 14.00 -94.57 31.37
CA VAL A 60 12.71 -94.33 30.71
C VAL A 60 12.13 -92.97 31.08
N ILE A 61 11.83 -92.18 30.05
CA ILE A 61 11.14 -90.89 30.14
C ILE A 61 9.82 -90.97 29.36
N LEU A 62 8.74 -90.51 30.00
CA LEU A 62 7.40 -90.45 29.44
C LEU A 62 6.93 -88.99 29.41
N TRP A 63 6.33 -88.58 28.30
CA TRP A 63 5.69 -87.26 28.19
C TRP A 63 4.17 -87.43 28.21
N GLN A 64 3.48 -86.52 28.89
CA GLN A 64 2.02 -86.50 28.97
C GLN A 64 1.52 -85.05 28.84
N ILE A 65 0.44 -84.86 28.07
CA ILE A 65 -0.31 -83.60 28.04
C ILE A 65 -1.33 -83.62 29.18
N GLU A 66 -1.36 -82.57 30.00
CA GLU A 66 -2.26 -82.51 31.17
C GLU A 66 -3.69 -82.04 30.82
N ASP A 67 -3.90 -81.56 29.59
CA ASP A 67 -5.21 -81.11 29.10
C ASP A 67 -6.15 -82.28 28.73
N GLY A 68 -6.68 -82.97 29.75
CA GLY A 68 -7.89 -83.80 29.72
C GLY A 68 -7.85 -85.12 28.92
N ASN A 69 -6.97 -85.25 27.93
CA ASN A 69 -6.69 -86.48 27.21
C ASN A 69 -5.34 -87.00 27.69
N ASN A 70 -5.34 -88.05 28.52
CA ASN A 70 -4.12 -88.72 29.00
C ASN A 70 -3.42 -89.49 27.87
N GLU A 71 -2.96 -88.79 26.84
CA GLU A 71 -2.07 -89.34 25.83
C GLU A 71 -0.65 -89.32 26.41
N ILE A 72 0.05 -90.44 26.26
CA ILE A 72 1.41 -90.61 26.78
C ILE A 72 2.28 -91.08 25.61
N ALA A 73 3.42 -90.42 25.42
CA ALA A 73 4.40 -90.81 24.42
C ALA A 73 5.67 -91.36 25.06
N THR A 74 6.20 -92.41 24.43
CA THR A 74 7.40 -93.16 24.84
C THR A 74 8.58 -92.87 23.91
N LEU A 75 9.81 -93.06 24.42
CA LEU A 75 11.17 -92.74 23.92
C LEU A 75 11.56 -93.00 22.43
N ASN A 76 10.65 -93.39 21.55
CA ASN A 76 10.90 -93.47 20.11
C ASN A 76 10.31 -92.24 19.40
N PRO A 77 10.82 -91.81 18.23
CA PRO A 77 10.29 -90.64 17.54
C PRO A 77 8.78 -90.81 17.33
N THR A 78 8.02 -90.04 18.09
CA THR A 78 6.57 -90.14 18.20
C THR A 78 6.01 -88.73 18.39
N THR A 79 4.76 -88.55 18.00
CA THR A 79 4.02 -87.30 18.16
C THR A 79 3.07 -87.44 19.34
N LEU A 80 3.04 -86.43 20.20
CA LEU A 80 2.10 -86.32 21.32
C LEU A 80 1.33 -85.01 21.16
N GLY A 81 0.07 -85.08 20.72
CA GLY A 81 -0.63 -83.91 20.18
C GLY A 81 0.21 -83.22 19.10
N ASP A 82 0.47 -81.92 19.28
CA ASP A 82 1.28 -81.09 18.38
C ASP A 82 2.79 -81.11 18.71
N PHE A 83 3.22 -81.90 19.69
CA PHE A 83 4.63 -82.03 20.08
C PHE A 83 5.30 -83.18 19.34
N SER A 84 6.45 -82.89 18.73
CA SER A 84 7.38 -83.89 18.21
C SER A 84 8.36 -84.26 19.31
N ILE A 85 8.35 -85.53 19.73
CA ILE A 85 9.21 -86.02 20.80
C ILE A 85 10.36 -86.82 20.21
N ILE A 86 11.59 -86.46 20.61
CA ILE A 86 12.83 -87.09 20.16
C ILE A 86 13.67 -87.46 21.38
N LEU A 87 14.22 -88.67 21.37
CA LEU A 87 15.25 -89.09 22.31
C LEU A 87 16.62 -88.64 21.81
N LEU A 88 17.37 -87.95 22.66
CA LEU A 88 18.80 -87.73 22.46
C LEU A 88 19.53 -88.79 23.30
N GLU A 89 20.41 -89.58 22.69
CA GLU A 89 21.07 -90.76 23.29
C GLU A 89 21.60 -90.56 24.72
N SER A 90 21.63 -91.63 25.52
CA SER A 90 22.17 -91.66 26.88
C SER A 90 23.65 -91.28 26.89
N ILE A 91 23.98 -90.10 27.43
CA ILE A 91 25.37 -89.65 27.47
C ILE A 91 26.01 -90.16 28.77
N TYR A 92 26.97 -91.08 28.61
CA TYR A 92 27.91 -91.57 29.64
C TYR A 92 27.36 -92.56 30.70
N ASN A 93 27.81 -93.82 30.64
CA ASN A 93 27.63 -94.87 31.66
C ASN A 93 26.19 -95.12 32.17
N ASP A 94 25.19 -95.18 31.29
CA ASP A 94 23.79 -95.58 31.61
C ASP A 94 23.08 -94.78 32.73
N SER A 95 23.50 -93.54 33.01
CA SER A 95 23.02 -92.80 34.20
C SER A 95 22.21 -91.53 33.96
N LEU A 96 22.09 -91.04 32.71
CA LEU A 96 21.27 -89.88 32.36
C LEU A 96 20.62 -90.06 30.99
N THR A 97 19.29 -90.01 30.95
CA THR A 97 18.46 -90.04 29.74
C THR A 97 17.93 -88.64 29.48
N VAL A 98 17.95 -88.19 28.21
CA VAL A 98 17.48 -86.86 27.82
C VAL A 98 16.51 -86.96 26.66
N SER A 99 15.31 -86.42 26.83
CA SER A 99 14.31 -86.34 25.76
C SER A 99 13.93 -84.89 25.48
N ILE A 100 13.70 -84.58 24.22
CA ILE A 100 13.26 -83.27 23.76
C ILE A 100 11.85 -83.38 23.21
N ALA A 101 10.99 -82.45 23.63
CA ALA A 101 9.69 -82.19 23.02
C ALA A 101 9.74 -80.83 22.31
N THR A 102 9.41 -80.81 21.02
CA THR A 102 9.40 -79.58 20.20
C THR A 102 8.02 -79.35 19.61
N THR A 103 7.48 -78.15 19.75
CA THR A 103 6.22 -77.74 19.10
C THR A 103 6.26 -76.30 18.61
N VAL A 104 5.31 -75.93 17.76
CA VAL A 104 4.99 -74.54 17.44
C VAL A 104 3.78 -74.15 18.28
N ALA A 105 3.99 -73.29 19.27
CA ALA A 105 2.95 -72.98 20.25
C ALA A 105 1.79 -72.19 19.60
N SER A 106 0.60 -72.78 19.61
CA SER A 106 -0.61 -72.21 18.99
C SER A 106 -1.80 -72.10 19.95
N VAL A 107 -1.77 -72.85 21.05
CA VAL A 107 -2.76 -72.85 22.13
C VAL A 107 -2.06 -72.96 23.48
N ASN A 108 -2.74 -72.57 24.56
CA ASN A 108 -2.23 -72.83 25.91
C ASN A 108 -2.19 -74.35 26.11
N THR A 109 -1.06 -74.88 26.55
CA THR A 109 -0.90 -76.31 26.78
C THR A 109 0.03 -76.56 27.95
N SER A 110 -0.29 -77.56 28.75
CA SER A 110 0.55 -78.01 29.86
C SER A 110 1.14 -79.38 29.54
N LEU A 111 2.46 -79.48 29.63
CA LEU A 111 3.19 -80.69 29.31
C LEU A 111 3.99 -81.14 30.53
N ALA A 112 3.79 -82.40 30.92
CA ALA A 112 4.49 -82.99 32.03
C ALA A 112 5.37 -84.15 31.56
N CYS A 113 6.51 -84.29 32.22
CA CYS A 113 7.49 -85.30 31.93
C CYS A 113 7.74 -86.13 33.19
N PHE A 114 7.70 -87.45 33.03
CA PHE A 114 7.73 -88.41 34.11
C PHE A 114 8.85 -89.41 33.87
N ASP A 115 9.49 -89.84 34.95
CA ASP A 115 10.36 -91.00 34.93
C ASP A 115 9.67 -92.27 35.45
N ASN A 116 10.34 -93.41 35.29
CA ASN A 116 9.80 -94.72 35.67
C ASN A 116 9.67 -94.92 37.19
N ASP A 117 10.31 -94.06 37.98
CA ASP A 117 10.27 -94.09 39.45
C ASP A 117 9.14 -93.19 40.01
N GLY A 118 8.38 -92.54 39.11
CA GLY A 118 7.21 -91.73 39.45
C GLY A 118 7.53 -90.27 39.77
N SER A 119 8.76 -89.80 39.54
CA SER A 119 9.08 -88.37 39.62
C SER A 119 8.58 -87.67 38.36
N SER A 120 7.92 -86.55 38.56
CA SER A 120 7.35 -85.74 37.49
C SER A 120 7.76 -84.30 37.61
N ASP A 121 7.95 -83.65 36.47
CA ASP A 121 8.06 -82.21 36.37
C ASP A 121 7.13 -81.73 35.25
N SER A 122 6.53 -80.56 35.41
CA SER A 122 5.47 -80.06 34.53
C SER A 122 5.72 -78.61 34.18
N ILE A 123 5.44 -78.26 32.93
CA ILE A 123 5.56 -76.88 32.47
C ILE A 123 4.31 -76.46 31.71
N SER A 124 3.73 -75.33 32.12
CA SER A 124 2.60 -74.74 31.41
C SER A 124 3.11 -73.72 30.39
N ILE A 125 2.65 -73.83 29.15
CA ILE A 125 2.93 -72.87 28.08
C ILE A 125 1.69 -71.99 27.93
N PHE A 126 1.82 -70.71 28.27
CA PHE A 126 0.79 -69.70 28.10
C PHE A 126 1.08 -68.83 26.87
N ILE A 127 0.12 -68.74 25.95
CA ILE A 127 0.19 -67.83 24.81
C ILE A 127 -0.20 -66.43 25.28
N LYS A 128 0.72 -65.47 25.17
CA LYS A 128 0.42 -64.05 25.43
C LYS A 128 -0.27 -63.44 24.21
N PRO A 129 -1.55 -63.03 24.31
CA PRO A 129 -2.18 -62.28 23.22
C PRO A 129 -1.56 -60.87 23.18
N VAL A 130 -1.10 -60.43 22.00
CA VAL A 130 -0.72 -59.02 21.80
C VAL A 130 -2.01 -58.22 21.60
N VAL A 131 -2.19 -57.12 22.34
CA VAL A 131 -3.33 -56.22 22.16
C VAL A 131 -3.26 -55.67 20.73
N PRO A 132 -4.27 -55.90 19.87
CA PRO A 132 -4.26 -55.32 18.53
C PRO A 132 -4.23 -53.80 18.65
N GLN A 133 -3.35 -53.14 17.90
CA GLN A 133 -3.28 -51.68 17.89
C GLN A 133 -4.06 -51.17 16.69
N ILE A 134 -5.06 -50.32 16.93
CA ILE A 134 -5.75 -49.57 15.88
C ILE A 134 -5.13 -48.18 15.80
N SER A 135 -4.74 -47.75 14.61
CA SER A 135 -4.18 -46.42 14.37
C SER A 135 -4.77 -45.81 13.10
N LEU A 136 -4.79 -44.48 13.03
CA LEU A 136 -5.32 -43.73 11.90
C LEU A 136 -4.15 -43.26 11.04
N ILE A 137 -4.11 -43.68 9.76
CA ILE A 137 -2.96 -43.42 8.88
C ILE A 137 -2.93 -41.97 8.39
N GLN A 138 -4.08 -41.29 8.35
CA GLN A 138 -4.25 -40.03 7.61
C GLN A 138 -4.53 -38.79 8.48
N SER A 139 -4.56 -38.90 9.81
CA SER A 139 -4.57 -37.74 10.71
C SER A 139 -3.57 -37.89 11.86
N VAL A 140 -2.80 -36.82 12.12
CA VAL A 140 -1.75 -36.77 13.13
C VAL A 140 -2.35 -36.77 14.54
N THR A 141 -2.71 -37.94 15.08
CA THR A 141 -2.80 -38.17 16.53
C THR A 141 -2.56 -39.64 16.80
N ASN A 142 -1.35 -39.97 17.25
CA ASN A 142 -0.90 -41.34 17.43
C ASN A 142 -1.40 -42.02 18.72
N ASP A 143 -2.22 -41.37 19.55
CA ASP A 143 -2.61 -41.92 20.88
C ASP A 143 -3.97 -41.43 21.43
N SER A 144 -4.86 -40.82 20.63
CA SER A 144 -6.16 -40.34 21.15
C SER A 144 -7.28 -41.36 20.91
N THR A 145 -8.00 -41.74 21.97
CA THR A 145 -9.18 -42.62 21.89
C THR A 145 -10.35 -42.00 21.12
N ASN A 146 -10.35 -40.66 21.00
CA ASN A 146 -11.35 -39.88 20.28
C ASN A 146 -10.66 -39.02 19.21
N VAL A 147 -11.12 -39.08 17.97
CA VAL A 147 -10.64 -38.24 16.86
C VAL A 147 -11.81 -37.52 16.21
N THR A 148 -11.63 -36.25 15.88
CA THR A 148 -12.65 -35.44 15.20
C THR A 148 -12.26 -35.19 13.75
N ILE A 149 -13.15 -35.48 12.80
CA ILE A 149 -12.89 -35.34 11.36
C ILE A 149 -14.00 -34.58 10.64
N CYS A 150 -13.69 -34.06 9.45
CA CYS A 150 -14.63 -33.35 8.60
C CYS A 150 -15.54 -34.34 7.85
N PRO A 151 -16.81 -33.98 7.59
CA PRO A 151 -17.72 -34.84 6.81
C PRO A 151 -17.20 -35.05 5.38
N ASN A 152 -17.57 -36.17 4.77
CA ASN A 152 -17.13 -36.60 3.44
C ASN A 152 -15.59 -36.64 3.23
N THR A 153 -14.81 -36.83 4.29
CA THR A 153 -13.35 -36.99 4.21
C THR A 153 -13.01 -38.47 4.16
N LEU A 154 -12.17 -38.88 3.20
CA LEU A 154 -11.65 -40.24 3.16
C LEU A 154 -10.77 -40.50 4.39
N VAL A 155 -11.11 -41.53 5.16
CA VAL A 155 -10.34 -41.97 6.32
C VAL A 155 -9.94 -43.43 6.18
N THR A 156 -8.72 -43.75 6.62
CA THR A 156 -8.14 -45.10 6.56
C THR A 156 -7.54 -45.48 7.91
N PHE A 157 -8.06 -46.55 8.51
CA PHE A 157 -7.62 -47.12 9.76
C PHE A 157 -6.74 -48.34 9.49
N THR A 158 -5.66 -48.51 10.25
CA THR A 158 -4.84 -49.71 10.30
C THR A 158 -5.11 -50.49 11.56
N CYS A 159 -5.19 -51.82 11.43
CA CYS A 159 -5.11 -52.70 12.57
C CYS A 159 -4.15 -53.87 12.30
N GLN A 160 -3.36 -54.19 13.31
CA GLN A 160 -2.44 -55.31 13.32
C GLN A 160 -2.85 -56.35 14.37
N SER A 161 -2.85 -57.61 13.98
CA SER A 161 -3.10 -58.76 14.86
C SER A 161 -1.96 -59.76 14.74
N THR A 162 -1.52 -60.34 15.86
CA THR A 162 -0.53 -61.43 15.91
C THR A 162 -1.18 -62.80 16.01
N THR A 163 -2.51 -62.90 15.84
CA THR A 163 -3.26 -64.17 15.96
C THR A 163 -3.61 -64.77 14.60
N GLY A 164 -3.02 -64.26 13.51
CA GLY A 164 -3.27 -64.72 12.14
C GLY A 164 -4.63 -64.29 11.55
N ILE A 165 -5.46 -63.60 12.33
CA ILE A 165 -6.80 -63.14 11.93
C ILE A 165 -7.05 -61.79 12.57
N VAL A 166 -7.54 -60.84 11.77
CA VAL A 166 -8.04 -59.54 12.23
C VAL A 166 -9.57 -59.55 12.16
N VAL A 167 -10.23 -59.16 13.25
CA VAL A 167 -11.69 -59.03 13.29
C VAL A 167 -12.07 -57.56 13.48
N TRP A 168 -12.65 -56.95 12.45
CA TRP A 168 -13.21 -55.61 12.52
C TRP A 168 -14.64 -55.66 13.04
N ARG A 169 -15.01 -54.73 13.91
CA ARG A 169 -16.36 -54.58 14.44
C ARG A 169 -16.77 -53.11 14.53
N THR A 170 -18.01 -52.83 14.12
CA THR A 170 -18.65 -51.51 14.23
C THR A 170 -19.55 -51.44 15.46
N ASP A 171 -19.91 -50.21 15.84
CA ASP A 171 -20.82 -49.88 16.95
C ASP A 171 -22.18 -50.60 16.93
N ASN A 172 -22.75 -50.83 15.75
CA ASN A 172 -23.99 -51.58 15.55
C ASN A 172 -23.86 -53.11 15.78
N GLY A 173 -22.66 -53.58 16.17
CA GLY A 173 -22.37 -54.98 16.47
C GLY A 173 -22.05 -55.85 15.25
N GLN A 174 -22.07 -55.30 14.02
CA GLN A 174 -21.60 -56.02 12.84
C GLN A 174 -20.10 -56.30 12.94
N SER A 175 -19.65 -57.45 12.46
CA SER A 175 -18.23 -57.81 12.44
C SER A 175 -17.84 -58.59 11.20
N SER A 176 -16.62 -58.37 10.70
CA SER A 176 -16.01 -59.12 9.60
C SER A 176 -14.60 -59.54 9.98
N SER A 177 -14.21 -60.76 9.59
CA SER A 177 -12.88 -61.33 9.88
C SER A 177 -12.07 -61.50 8.60
N LEU A 178 -10.80 -61.11 8.63
CA LEU A 178 -9.88 -61.23 7.50
C LEU A 178 -8.58 -61.91 7.94
N ALA A 179 -8.02 -62.74 7.06
CA ALA A 179 -6.83 -63.55 7.37
C ALA A 179 -5.85 -63.69 6.18
N ARG A 180 -6.29 -63.44 4.94
CA ARG A 180 -5.48 -63.74 3.74
C ARG A 180 -5.02 -62.47 3.04
N LEU A 181 -3.76 -62.45 2.56
CA LEU A 181 -3.23 -61.33 1.80
C LEU A 181 -4.08 -61.09 0.54
N GLY A 182 -4.52 -59.84 0.33
CA GLY A 182 -5.39 -59.47 -0.78
C GLY A 182 -6.87 -59.84 -0.60
N GLU A 183 -7.26 -60.38 0.56
CA GLU A 183 -8.66 -60.53 0.93
C GLU A 183 -9.30 -59.15 1.11
N THR A 184 -10.45 -58.94 0.46
CA THR A 184 -11.24 -57.72 0.57
C THR A 184 -12.67 -58.06 0.95
N THR A 185 -13.24 -57.29 1.87
CA THR A 185 -14.63 -57.44 2.30
C THR A 185 -15.22 -56.07 2.61
N THR A 186 -16.54 -55.99 2.77
CA THR A 186 -17.21 -54.78 3.25
C THR A 186 -17.83 -55.01 4.61
N LEU A 187 -17.75 -54.00 5.47
CA LEU A 187 -18.38 -53.98 6.79
C LEU A 187 -19.16 -52.67 6.93
N GLY A 188 -20.46 -52.71 6.66
CA GLY A 188 -21.26 -51.49 6.58
C GLY A 188 -20.74 -50.55 5.49
N ILE A 189 -20.25 -49.37 5.88
CA ILE A 189 -19.65 -48.35 5.00
C ILE A 189 -18.14 -48.51 4.80
N PHE A 190 -17.51 -49.46 5.51
CA PHE A 190 -16.06 -49.65 5.46
C PHE A 190 -15.69 -50.69 4.41
N GLU A 191 -14.72 -50.34 3.57
CA GLU A 191 -14.00 -51.28 2.73
C GLU A 191 -12.80 -51.81 3.52
N LEU A 192 -12.76 -53.12 3.73
CA LEU A 192 -11.71 -53.79 4.48
C LEU A 192 -10.77 -54.49 3.51
N SER A 193 -9.46 -54.39 3.75
CA SER A 193 -8.48 -55.15 2.97
C SER A 193 -7.27 -55.54 3.81
N VAL A 194 -6.71 -56.72 3.54
CA VAL A 194 -5.46 -57.16 4.17
C VAL A 194 -4.27 -56.66 3.35
N THR A 195 -3.43 -55.84 3.97
CA THR A 195 -2.28 -55.20 3.33
C THR A 195 -0.99 -55.98 3.51
N ASN A 196 -0.85 -56.72 4.62
CA ASN A 196 0.36 -57.49 4.90
C ASN A 196 0.05 -58.75 5.72
N VAL A 197 0.75 -59.85 5.42
CA VAL A 197 0.68 -61.11 6.17
C VAL A 197 2.09 -61.67 6.33
N ILE A 198 2.56 -61.79 7.57
CA ILE A 198 3.82 -62.48 7.91
C ILE A 198 3.44 -63.84 8.50
N ALA A 199 3.43 -64.86 7.65
CA ALA A 199 2.98 -66.21 8.00
C ALA A 199 3.80 -66.85 9.14
N LEU A 200 5.10 -66.53 9.23
CA LEU A 200 5.99 -67.05 10.28
C LEU A 200 5.64 -66.52 11.68
N ASP A 201 5.12 -65.29 11.77
CA ASP A 201 4.84 -64.60 13.04
C ASP A 201 3.32 -64.47 13.31
N LEU A 202 2.47 -65.14 12.50
CA LEU A 202 1.01 -64.99 12.51
C LEU A 202 0.55 -63.52 12.48
N LEU A 203 1.35 -62.66 11.85
CA LEU A 203 1.08 -61.23 11.81
C LEU A 203 0.19 -60.93 10.61
N VAL A 204 -0.99 -60.36 10.86
CA VAL A 204 -1.89 -59.87 9.81
C VAL A 204 -2.12 -58.38 10.05
N GLU A 205 -1.85 -57.58 9.03
CA GLU A 205 -2.16 -56.17 8.98
C GLU A 205 -3.29 -55.96 7.99
N SER A 206 -4.31 -55.25 8.44
CA SER A 206 -5.46 -54.91 7.60
C SER A 206 -5.82 -53.45 7.75
N ILE A 207 -6.42 -52.92 6.70
CA ILE A 207 -6.94 -51.56 6.67
C ILE A 207 -8.45 -51.56 6.55
N ALA A 208 -9.08 -50.54 7.12
CA ALA A 208 -10.47 -50.20 6.92
C ALA A 208 -10.56 -48.78 6.37
N SER A 209 -11.14 -48.59 5.19
CA SER A 209 -11.31 -47.27 4.56
C SER A 209 -12.77 -46.93 4.36
N THR A 210 -13.13 -45.66 4.59
CA THR A 210 -14.46 -45.15 4.28
C THR A 210 -14.41 -43.64 4.00
N GLU A 211 -15.35 -43.13 3.23
CA GLU A 211 -15.66 -41.70 3.26
C GLU A 211 -16.45 -41.45 4.53
N SER A 212 -15.94 -40.55 5.38
CA SER A 212 -16.51 -40.29 6.71
C SER A 212 -18.03 -40.06 6.61
N ALA A 213 -18.79 -40.82 7.39
CA ALA A 213 -20.23 -40.67 7.47
C ALA A 213 -20.63 -39.27 7.96
N VAL A 214 -21.92 -38.95 7.87
CA VAL A 214 -22.49 -37.70 8.44
C VAL A 214 -22.60 -37.79 9.97
N ASN A 215 -22.43 -38.98 10.55
CA ASN A 215 -22.66 -39.26 11.96
C ASN A 215 -21.41 -39.85 12.63
N ASP A 216 -21.29 -39.62 13.94
CA ASP A 216 -20.29 -40.24 14.80
C ASP A 216 -20.36 -41.77 14.72
N PHE A 217 -19.20 -42.43 14.78
CA PHE A 217 -19.12 -43.89 14.74
C PHE A 217 -17.95 -44.41 15.58
N THR A 218 -18.06 -45.66 16.02
CA THR A 218 -16.94 -46.39 16.64
C THR A 218 -16.54 -47.55 15.76
N ILE A 219 -15.24 -47.65 15.49
CA ILE A 219 -14.65 -48.82 14.84
C ILE A 219 -13.68 -49.49 15.81
N SER A 220 -13.74 -50.82 15.86
CA SER A 220 -12.94 -51.62 16.78
C SER A 220 -12.30 -52.78 16.06
N CYS A 221 -11.11 -53.13 16.51
CA CYS A 221 -10.35 -54.26 16.01
C CYS A 221 -10.11 -55.25 17.13
N HIS A 222 -10.40 -56.52 16.85
CA HIS A 222 -10.31 -57.63 17.79
C HIS A 222 -9.38 -58.73 17.23
N THR A 223 -8.78 -59.47 18.15
CA THR A 223 -8.12 -60.74 17.85
C THR A 223 -9.14 -61.88 17.81
N ALA A 224 -8.87 -62.96 17.05
CA ALA A 224 -9.82 -64.06 16.85
C ALA A 224 -9.92 -65.08 18.00
N VAL A 225 -9.36 -64.74 19.17
CA VAL A 225 -9.40 -65.60 20.37
C VAL A 225 -10.71 -65.33 21.13
N THR A 226 -11.31 -66.35 21.73
CA THR A 226 -12.48 -66.20 22.61
C THR A 226 -12.10 -65.30 23.81
N ASN A 227 -12.82 -64.18 24.00
CA ASN A 227 -12.45 -63.06 24.91
C ASN A 227 -11.19 -62.26 24.50
N GLY A 228 -10.86 -62.23 23.21
CA GLY A 228 -9.69 -61.54 22.68
C GLY A 228 -9.62 -60.05 23.04
N LEU A 229 -8.39 -59.57 23.22
CA LEU A 229 -8.10 -58.15 23.43
C LEU A 229 -8.60 -57.34 22.22
N SER A 230 -9.18 -56.18 22.50
CA SER A 230 -9.74 -55.28 21.49
C SER A 230 -9.17 -53.88 21.64
N SER A 231 -8.99 -53.18 20.53
CA SER A 231 -8.75 -51.75 20.52
C SER A 231 -9.84 -51.05 19.73
N SER A 232 -10.32 -49.92 20.26
CA SER A 232 -11.47 -49.18 19.72
C SER A 232 -11.11 -47.72 19.55
N LEU A 233 -11.57 -47.14 18.45
CA LEU A 233 -11.41 -45.73 18.15
C LEU A 233 -12.79 -45.09 17.99
N PHE A 234 -13.08 -44.06 18.77
CA PHE A 234 -14.28 -43.25 18.62
C PHE A 234 -14.01 -42.09 17.66
N MET A 235 -14.84 -41.98 16.63
CA MET A 235 -14.76 -40.93 15.64
C MET A 235 -15.96 -40.01 15.79
N SER A 236 -15.69 -38.73 16.04
CA SER A 236 -16.71 -37.69 16.01
C SER A 236 -16.62 -36.90 14.70
N ILE A 237 -17.77 -36.64 14.07
CA ILE A 237 -17.86 -35.87 12.84
C ILE A 237 -18.12 -34.41 13.21
N ARG A 238 -17.34 -33.48 12.64
CA ARG A 238 -17.61 -32.06 12.80
C ARG A 238 -19.00 -31.75 12.25
N VAL A 239 -19.77 -31.00 13.04
CA VAL A 239 -21.05 -30.43 12.61
C VAL A 239 -20.87 -28.95 12.26
N VAL A 240 -21.83 -28.41 11.51
CA VAL A 240 -21.86 -26.98 11.16
C VAL A 240 -21.83 -26.15 12.45
N PRO A 241 -21.03 -25.07 12.53
CA PRO A 241 -20.93 -24.27 13.74
C PRO A 241 -22.26 -23.61 14.11
N ASP A 242 -22.47 -23.43 15.41
CA ASP A 242 -23.58 -22.63 15.92
C ASP A 242 -23.45 -21.16 15.50
N PRO A 243 -24.56 -20.46 15.24
CA PRO A 243 -24.50 -19.03 14.92
C PRO A 243 -23.85 -18.24 16.06
N ILE A 244 -23.22 -17.12 15.71
CA ILE A 244 -22.73 -16.17 16.71
C ILE A 244 -23.90 -15.62 17.55
N MET A 245 -23.63 -15.20 18.79
CA MET A 245 -24.69 -14.79 19.74
C MET A 245 -25.12 -13.34 19.53
N SER A 246 -24.17 -12.43 19.38
CA SER A 246 -24.45 -10.99 19.25
C SER A 246 -23.32 -10.25 18.53
N VAL A 247 -23.66 -9.14 17.87
CA VAL A 247 -22.69 -8.27 17.17
C VAL A 247 -22.81 -6.84 17.70
N TYR A 248 -21.67 -6.22 17.93
CA TYR A 248 -21.50 -4.84 18.37
C TYR A 248 -20.70 -4.09 17.32
N VAL A 249 -21.29 -3.02 16.76
CA VAL A 249 -20.54 -2.10 15.89
C VAL A 249 -19.77 -1.15 16.79
N ILE A 250 -18.45 -1.12 16.60
CA ILE A 250 -17.52 -0.32 17.40
C ILE A 250 -17.46 1.08 16.80
N ASP A 251 -16.96 1.19 15.56
CA ASP A 251 -16.86 2.44 14.83
C ASP A 251 -17.43 2.32 13.41
N VAL A 252 -17.92 3.45 12.91
CA VAL A 252 -18.30 3.65 11.51
C VAL A 252 -17.51 4.87 11.05
N CYS A 253 -16.64 4.67 10.06
CA CYS A 253 -15.78 5.71 9.49
C CYS A 253 -16.12 5.91 8.00
N TYR A 254 -15.53 6.92 7.37
CA TYR A 254 -15.93 7.38 6.04
C TYR A 254 -15.75 6.32 4.93
N ASP A 255 -14.90 5.31 5.15
CA ASP A 255 -14.62 4.20 4.23
C ASP A 255 -14.54 2.83 4.92
N SER A 256 -14.94 2.74 6.19
CA SER A 256 -14.73 1.51 6.97
C SER A 256 -15.72 1.32 8.10
N ILE A 257 -15.94 0.07 8.50
CA ILE A 257 -16.74 -0.31 9.67
C ILE A 257 -15.94 -1.32 10.49
N SER A 258 -15.88 -1.10 11.81
CA SER A 258 -15.33 -2.06 12.76
C SER A 258 -16.43 -2.66 13.63
N PHE A 259 -16.35 -3.96 13.89
CA PHE A 259 -17.33 -4.66 14.71
C PHE A 259 -16.68 -5.81 15.47
N ASN A 260 -17.25 -6.08 16.65
CA ASN A 260 -16.92 -7.21 17.52
C ASN A 260 -18.16 -8.08 17.70
N TRP A 261 -17.97 -9.36 17.97
CA TRP A 261 -19.06 -10.27 18.28
C TRP A 261 -18.73 -11.20 19.43
N THR A 262 -19.73 -11.93 19.90
CA THR A 262 -19.59 -12.94 20.96
C THR A 262 -20.04 -14.29 20.44
N ASP A 263 -19.24 -15.31 20.71
CA ASP A 263 -19.58 -16.69 20.37
C ASP A 263 -20.59 -17.30 21.34
N THR A 264 -21.25 -18.35 20.86
CA THR A 264 -22.29 -19.06 21.58
C THR A 264 -21.79 -20.02 22.65
N ILE A 265 -20.47 -20.27 22.76
CA ILE A 265 -19.68 -20.80 23.90
C ILE A 265 -18.48 -21.65 23.39
N ASN A 266 -17.26 -21.33 23.84
CA ASN A 266 -16.00 -22.06 23.59
C ASN A 266 -15.70 -23.15 24.65
N ASP A 267 -16.73 -23.84 25.16
CA ASP A 267 -16.53 -24.91 26.15
C ASP A 267 -16.23 -26.22 25.43
N LEU A 268 -14.93 -26.52 25.22
CA LEU A 268 -14.25 -27.83 25.07
C LEU A 268 -14.97 -29.01 24.36
N GLY A 269 -16.07 -28.78 23.66
CA GLY A 269 -17.00 -29.78 23.13
C GLY A 269 -18.00 -29.21 22.12
N THR A 270 -17.85 -27.95 21.70
CA THR A 270 -18.56 -27.32 20.58
C THR A 270 -17.86 -27.59 19.25
N PRO A 271 -18.58 -27.62 18.10
CA PRO A 271 -17.98 -27.88 16.79
C PRO A 271 -16.80 -26.94 16.56
N GLN A 272 -15.62 -27.52 16.32
CA GLN A 272 -14.39 -26.77 16.06
C GLN A 272 -14.65 -25.77 14.94
N LEU A 273 -14.56 -24.49 15.29
CA LEU A 273 -14.60 -23.36 14.38
C LEU A 273 -13.24 -23.24 13.69
N ASP A 274 -13.24 -22.99 12.39
CA ASP A 274 -12.00 -22.68 11.65
C ASP A 274 -11.83 -21.16 11.51
N TYR A 275 -12.87 -20.44 11.09
CA TYR A 275 -12.84 -18.97 10.91
C TYR A 275 -14.25 -18.36 10.85
N TYR A 276 -14.35 -17.03 10.90
CA TYR A 276 -15.57 -16.29 10.55
C TYR A 276 -15.50 -15.74 9.14
N LEU A 277 -16.62 -15.87 8.45
CA LEU A 277 -16.87 -15.29 7.16
C LEU A 277 -17.69 -14.02 7.30
N VAL A 278 -17.07 -12.89 6.99
CA VAL A 278 -17.68 -11.57 7.02
C VAL A 278 -17.95 -11.12 5.59
N THR A 279 -19.19 -10.80 5.26
CA THR A 279 -19.57 -10.26 3.96
C THR A 279 -20.33 -8.95 4.10
N LEU A 280 -19.94 -7.95 3.30
CA LEU A 280 -20.59 -6.64 3.26
C LEU A 280 -21.15 -6.39 1.86
N SER A 281 -22.47 -6.25 1.75
CA SER A 281 -23.14 -6.07 0.46
C SER A 281 -23.94 -4.75 0.43
N PRO A 282 -23.69 -3.83 -0.52
CA PRO A 282 -24.47 -2.59 -0.65
C PRO A 282 -25.91 -2.85 -1.11
N SER A 283 -26.16 -4.03 -1.68
CA SER A 283 -27.47 -4.56 -2.04
C SER A 283 -27.43 -6.08 -1.89
N PRO A 284 -28.54 -6.75 -1.52
CA PRO A 284 -28.60 -8.21 -1.44
C PRO A 284 -28.26 -8.92 -2.78
N LEU A 285 -28.22 -8.20 -3.90
CA LEU A 285 -27.90 -8.72 -5.23
C LEU A 285 -26.48 -8.36 -5.73
N SER A 286 -25.67 -7.64 -4.94
CA SER A 286 -24.32 -7.23 -5.34
C SER A 286 -23.24 -8.14 -4.75
N PHE A 287 -22.18 -8.37 -5.53
CA PHE A 287 -20.99 -9.10 -5.08
C PHE A 287 -20.31 -8.31 -3.94
N SER A 288 -20.03 -8.99 -2.83
CA SER A 288 -19.53 -8.39 -1.60
C SER A 288 -18.02 -8.62 -1.42
N PRO A 289 -17.23 -7.65 -0.93
CA PRO A 289 -15.97 -7.96 -0.28
C PRO A 289 -16.20 -8.99 0.85
N GLN A 290 -15.32 -9.99 0.89
CA GLN A 290 -15.39 -11.12 1.79
C GLN A 290 -14.10 -11.12 2.62
N GLU A 291 -14.25 -11.04 3.94
CA GLU A 291 -13.14 -11.05 4.87
C GLU A 291 -13.20 -12.34 5.70
N ILE A 292 -12.04 -12.95 5.88
CA ILE A 292 -11.84 -14.10 6.75
C ILE A 292 -11.22 -13.56 8.04
N SER A 293 -11.90 -13.78 9.16
CA SER A 293 -11.37 -13.41 10.48
C SER A 293 -11.18 -14.65 11.34
N ASP A 294 -9.99 -14.79 11.92
CA ASP A 294 -9.66 -15.87 12.87
C ASP A 294 -10.01 -15.49 14.32
N GLY A 295 -10.58 -14.30 14.53
CA GLY A 295 -10.95 -13.77 15.84
C GLY A 295 -12.39 -13.27 15.89
N VAL A 296 -12.80 -12.75 17.06
CA VAL A 296 -14.16 -12.25 17.31
C VAL A 296 -14.34 -10.75 16.98
N SER A 297 -13.56 -10.27 16.01
CA SER A 297 -13.54 -8.88 15.56
C SER A 297 -13.10 -8.80 14.11
N SER A 298 -13.56 -7.78 13.38
CA SER A 298 -13.14 -7.52 12.01
C SER A 298 -13.28 -6.02 11.68
N ILE A 299 -12.46 -5.56 10.74
CA ILE A 299 -12.48 -4.18 10.24
C ILE A 299 -12.52 -4.25 8.72
N VAL A 300 -13.64 -3.85 8.15
CA VAL A 300 -13.83 -3.87 6.70
C VAL A 300 -13.63 -2.47 6.16
N THR A 301 -12.68 -2.32 5.23
CA THR A 301 -12.26 -1.04 4.63
C THR A 301 -12.62 -0.95 3.15
N GLY A 302 -12.50 0.23 2.55
CA GLY A 302 -12.75 0.46 1.12
C GLY A 302 -14.23 0.58 0.78
N LEU A 303 -15.04 1.00 1.75
CA LEU A 303 -16.47 1.23 1.60
C LEU A 303 -16.74 2.60 0.97
N SER A 304 -17.89 2.71 0.31
CA SER A 304 -18.34 3.94 -0.35
C SER A 304 -19.20 4.78 0.58
N SER A 305 -19.03 6.09 0.51
CA SER A 305 -19.85 7.06 1.23
C SER A 305 -21.33 6.98 0.83
N ASP A 306 -22.21 7.41 1.74
CA ASP A 306 -23.66 7.47 1.58
C ASP A 306 -24.31 6.14 1.14
N THR A 307 -23.64 5.02 1.40
CA THR A 307 -24.05 3.68 0.97
C THR A 307 -24.46 2.85 2.18
N THR A 308 -25.61 2.20 2.09
CA THR A 308 -26.10 1.27 3.13
C THR A 308 -25.64 -0.14 2.82
N TYR A 309 -24.83 -0.72 3.70
CA TYR A 309 -24.32 -2.08 3.59
C TYR A 309 -25.12 -3.02 4.50
N THR A 310 -25.46 -4.19 3.97
CA THR A 310 -25.89 -5.34 4.77
C THR A 310 -24.65 -6.14 5.14
N VAL A 311 -24.32 -6.15 6.43
CA VAL A 311 -23.24 -6.92 7.03
C VAL A 311 -23.79 -8.30 7.38
N SER A 312 -23.07 -9.36 7.02
CA SER A 312 -23.41 -10.74 7.33
C SER A 312 -22.19 -11.46 7.89
N ILE A 313 -22.30 -12.04 9.08
CA ILE A 313 -21.21 -12.74 9.76
C ILE A 313 -21.63 -14.19 10.01
N SER A 314 -20.88 -15.14 9.45
CA SER A 314 -21.10 -16.58 9.58
C SER A 314 -19.87 -17.29 10.15
N PRO A 315 -20.01 -18.11 11.20
CA PRO A 315 -18.94 -19.01 11.61
C PRO A 315 -18.80 -20.18 10.62
N VAL A 316 -17.58 -20.55 10.26
CA VAL A 316 -17.31 -21.58 9.25
C VAL A 316 -16.34 -22.62 9.79
N ASN A 317 -16.63 -23.88 9.49
CA ASN A 317 -15.66 -24.96 9.58
C ASN A 317 -15.76 -25.88 8.35
N CYS A 318 -14.97 -26.93 8.33
CA CYS A 318 -15.01 -27.92 7.25
C CYS A 318 -16.36 -28.67 7.07
N ALA A 319 -17.27 -28.63 8.05
CA ALA A 319 -18.62 -29.18 7.90
C ALA A 319 -19.57 -28.23 7.15
N GLY A 320 -19.26 -26.94 7.16
CA GLY A 320 -20.02 -25.91 6.44
C GLY A 320 -20.06 -24.58 7.18
N SER A 321 -20.91 -23.70 6.66
CA SER A 321 -21.14 -22.36 7.22
C SER A 321 -22.38 -22.37 8.12
N GLY A 322 -22.21 -21.87 9.34
CA GLY A 322 -23.29 -21.61 10.29
C GLY A 322 -24.24 -20.51 9.82
N SER A 323 -25.41 -20.46 10.45
CA SER A 323 -26.41 -19.44 10.12
C SER A 323 -25.85 -18.03 10.35
N PRO A 324 -25.96 -17.10 9.37
CA PRO A 324 -25.42 -15.77 9.52
C PRO A 324 -26.25 -14.91 10.48
N ILE A 325 -25.58 -14.03 11.23
CA ILE A 325 -26.24 -12.83 11.75
C ILE A 325 -26.10 -11.71 10.73
N GLN A 326 -27.22 -11.02 10.46
CA GLN A 326 -27.28 -9.93 9.51
C GLN A 326 -27.81 -8.64 10.13
N PHE A 327 -27.20 -7.52 9.77
CA PHE A 327 -27.66 -6.18 10.13
C PHE A 327 -27.23 -5.17 9.08
N GLN A 328 -27.88 -4.00 9.07
CA GLN A 328 -27.54 -2.91 8.16
C GLN A 328 -26.81 -1.78 8.86
N ARG A 329 -25.87 -1.16 8.14
CA ARG A 329 -25.18 0.07 8.51
C ARG A 329 -24.98 0.95 7.29
N THR A 330 -25.14 2.25 7.49
CA THR A 330 -24.91 3.25 6.45
C THR A 330 -23.60 3.95 6.73
N ILE A 331 -22.73 4.02 5.73
CA ILE A 331 -21.55 4.88 5.78
C ILE A 331 -22.04 6.30 5.55
N VAL A 332 -21.86 7.17 6.55
CA VAL A 332 -22.15 8.59 6.44
C VAL A 332 -20.81 9.31 6.43
N THR A 333 -20.66 10.27 5.52
CA THR A 333 -19.47 11.10 5.46
C THR A 333 -19.82 12.55 5.73
N SER A 334 -18.92 13.26 6.40
CA SER A 334 -19.06 14.69 6.66
C SER A 334 -18.07 15.51 5.84
N GLU A 335 -18.50 16.74 5.54
CA GLU A 335 -17.62 17.80 5.04
C GLU A 335 -16.50 18.08 6.07
N PRO A 336 -15.34 18.59 5.63
CA PRO A 336 -14.21 18.79 6.52
C PRO A 336 -14.48 19.95 7.49
N PRO A 337 -13.76 20.00 8.63
CA PRO A 337 -13.91 21.08 9.60
C PRO A 337 -13.51 22.43 9.01
N VAL A 338 -14.08 23.50 9.56
CA VAL A 338 -13.82 24.86 9.07
C VAL A 338 -12.36 25.23 9.40
N PRO A 339 -11.56 25.70 8.44
CA PRO A 339 -10.23 26.18 8.74
C PRO A 339 -10.28 27.44 9.60
N MET A 340 -9.39 27.53 10.58
CA MET A 340 -9.06 28.74 11.29
C MET A 340 -7.80 29.37 10.71
N LEU A 341 -7.90 30.65 10.34
CA LEU A 341 -6.72 31.46 10.00
C LEU A 341 -5.91 31.75 11.27
N VAL A 342 -4.64 31.36 11.25
CA VAL A 342 -3.70 31.50 12.37
C VAL A 342 -2.89 32.78 12.24
N ASP A 343 -2.38 33.04 11.03
CA ASP A 343 -1.50 34.17 10.78
C ASP A 343 -1.69 34.74 9.37
N LEU A 344 -1.48 36.05 9.26
CA LEU A 344 -1.50 36.81 8.02
C LEU A 344 -0.39 37.86 8.07
N VAL A 345 0.71 37.60 7.37
CA VAL A 345 1.88 38.47 7.34
C VAL A 345 2.07 39.06 5.95
N ARG A 346 2.26 40.38 5.86
CA ARG A 346 2.68 41.01 4.61
C ARG A 346 4.19 40.96 4.48
N ILE A 347 4.70 40.24 3.49
CA ILE A 347 6.14 40.08 3.22
C ILE A 347 6.68 41.27 2.44
N SER A 348 5.98 41.68 1.38
CA SER A 348 6.42 42.78 0.52
C SER A 348 5.24 43.60 0.00
N PHE A 349 5.51 44.85 -0.35
CA PHE A 349 4.51 45.81 -0.79
C PHE A 349 5.06 46.69 -1.91
N THR A 350 4.32 46.80 -3.00
CA THR A 350 4.55 47.72 -4.11
C THR A 350 3.27 48.50 -4.41
N ASN A 351 3.35 49.49 -5.31
CA ASN A 351 2.19 50.28 -5.73
C ASN A 351 1.14 49.47 -6.53
N THR A 352 1.46 48.25 -6.96
CA THR A 352 0.57 47.36 -7.72
C THR A 352 0.18 46.10 -6.96
N THR A 353 1.15 45.49 -6.27
CA THR A 353 0.98 44.18 -5.65
C THR A 353 1.53 44.12 -4.22
N SER A 354 0.95 43.25 -3.41
CA SER A 354 1.38 42.88 -2.07
C SER A 354 1.60 41.38 -2.03
N THR A 355 2.75 40.95 -1.53
CA THR A 355 2.99 39.54 -1.24
C THR A 355 2.60 39.27 0.21
N ILE A 356 1.62 38.40 0.42
CA ILE A 356 1.11 37.99 1.73
C ILE A 356 1.43 36.53 1.99
N PHE A 357 1.78 36.22 3.23
CA PHE A 357 1.86 34.88 3.79
C PHE A 357 0.62 34.63 4.62
N VAL A 358 -0.03 33.50 4.39
CA VAL A 358 -1.25 33.09 5.12
C VAL A 358 -0.97 31.73 5.73
N GLN A 359 -1.32 31.57 7.00
CA GLN A 359 -1.27 30.30 7.70
C GLN A 359 -2.64 29.96 8.28
N TRP A 360 -3.02 28.69 8.20
CA TRP A 360 -4.28 28.15 8.69
C TRP A 360 -4.09 26.81 9.39
N GLN A 361 -5.08 26.41 10.15
CA GLN A 361 -5.22 25.10 10.78
C GLN A 361 -6.69 24.69 10.79
N LEU A 362 -7.01 23.40 10.92
CA LEU A 362 -8.41 22.99 11.13
C LEU A 362 -8.83 23.35 12.56
N ASP A 363 -10.09 23.79 12.73
CA ASP A 363 -10.63 24.23 14.02
C ASP A 363 -10.86 23.09 15.02
N SER A 364 -10.92 21.86 14.52
CA SER A 364 -11.14 20.64 15.28
C SER A 364 -10.34 19.47 14.67
N PRO A 365 -10.01 18.44 15.47
CA PRO A 365 -9.33 17.26 14.97
C PRO A 365 -10.24 16.50 13.99
N ILE A 366 -9.62 15.94 12.95
CA ILE A 366 -10.32 15.14 11.94
C ILE A 366 -10.95 13.92 12.62
N ASP A 367 -12.27 13.79 12.54
CA ASP A 367 -12.99 12.59 12.95
C ASP A 367 -12.91 11.52 11.84
N CYS A 368 -13.02 10.24 12.19
CA CYS A 368 -12.95 9.18 11.18
C CYS A 368 -14.15 9.16 10.22
N LEU A 369 -15.23 9.90 10.52
CA LEU A 369 -16.35 10.16 9.60
C LEU A 369 -15.98 11.13 8.47
N GLU A 370 -14.89 11.87 8.61
CA GLU A 370 -14.45 12.88 7.65
C GLU A 370 -13.40 12.28 6.71
N PRO A 371 -13.66 12.26 5.40
CA PRO A 371 -12.62 11.95 4.43
C PRO A 371 -11.46 12.95 4.53
N PRO A 372 -10.23 12.53 4.18
CA PRO A 372 -9.06 13.40 4.25
C PRO A 372 -9.23 14.66 3.38
N VAL A 373 -8.78 15.80 3.90
CA VAL A 373 -8.76 17.06 3.15
C VAL A 373 -7.83 16.91 1.95
N THR A 374 -8.36 17.12 0.76
CA THR A 374 -7.60 17.03 -0.50
C THR A 374 -7.07 18.38 -0.93
N THR A 375 -7.81 19.46 -0.64
CA THR A 375 -7.53 20.81 -1.13
C THR A 375 -7.96 21.86 -0.11
N PHE A 376 -7.20 22.95 0.01
CA PHE A 376 -7.68 24.20 0.61
C PHE A 376 -7.92 25.23 -0.48
N VAL A 377 -9.05 25.93 -0.39
CA VAL A 377 -9.43 27.03 -1.28
C VAL A 377 -9.26 28.34 -0.52
N ILE A 378 -8.29 29.14 -0.94
CA ILE A 378 -8.03 30.47 -0.38
C ILE A 378 -8.69 31.51 -1.27
N ILE A 379 -9.59 32.29 -0.70
CA ILE A 379 -10.32 33.35 -1.40
C ILE A 379 -9.96 34.68 -0.78
N ILE A 380 -9.53 35.59 -1.64
CA ILE A 380 -9.19 36.97 -1.31
C ILE A 380 -10.24 37.83 -1.98
N SER A 381 -11.01 38.55 -1.18
CA SER A 381 -12.17 39.35 -1.59
C SER A 381 -12.04 40.78 -1.07
N GLY A 382 -12.74 41.76 -1.67
CA GLY A 382 -12.57 43.18 -1.36
C GLY A 382 -12.57 44.03 -2.62
N VAL A 383 -11.41 44.59 -3.00
CA VAL A 383 -11.32 45.38 -4.24
C VAL A 383 -11.38 44.49 -5.48
N LEU A 384 -10.62 43.39 -5.48
CA LEU A 384 -10.58 42.40 -6.55
C LEU A 384 -10.73 41.01 -5.93
N GLN A 385 -11.34 40.08 -6.66
CA GLN A 385 -11.40 38.68 -6.24
C GLN A 385 -10.19 37.92 -6.77
N PHE A 386 -9.56 37.16 -5.89
CA PHE A 386 -8.52 36.20 -6.24
C PHE A 386 -8.78 34.90 -5.53
N GLU A 387 -8.63 33.80 -6.25
CA GLU A 387 -8.81 32.45 -5.72
C GLU A 387 -7.56 31.63 -6.00
N LYS A 388 -7.14 30.86 -5.00
CA LYS A 388 -6.03 29.93 -5.13
C LYS A 388 -6.31 28.64 -4.39
N MET A 389 -6.08 27.53 -5.10
CA MET A 389 -6.16 26.19 -4.54
C MET A 389 -4.75 25.72 -4.17
N VAL A 390 -4.64 25.06 -3.01
CA VAL A 390 -3.42 24.41 -2.52
C VAL A 390 -3.73 23.02 -2.01
N SER A 391 -2.72 22.15 -1.96
CA SER A 391 -2.87 20.77 -1.45
C SER A 391 -3.38 20.74 -0.01
N GLY A 392 -4.21 19.76 0.34
CA GLY A 392 -4.71 19.54 1.70
C GLY A 392 -3.63 19.20 2.73
N SER A 393 -2.41 18.86 2.29
CA SER A 393 -1.24 18.70 3.17
C SER A 393 -0.58 20.02 3.59
N GLN A 394 -0.93 21.14 2.96
CA GLN A 394 -0.35 22.45 3.28
C GLN A 394 -1.18 23.16 4.36
N THR A 395 -0.47 23.81 5.29
CA THR A 395 -1.07 24.65 6.35
C THR A 395 -0.71 26.13 6.19
N ASN A 396 0.08 26.46 5.17
CA ASN A 396 0.42 27.82 4.84
C ASN A 396 0.70 27.96 3.34
N SER A 397 0.66 29.19 2.85
CA SER A 397 1.07 29.53 1.49
C SER A 397 1.33 31.03 1.36
N THR A 398 2.09 31.39 0.32
CA THR A 398 2.39 32.78 -0.02
C THR A 398 1.71 33.16 -1.33
N PHE A 399 1.12 34.35 -1.39
CA PHE A 399 0.36 34.84 -2.53
C PHE A 399 0.75 36.26 -2.89
N THR A 400 0.77 36.59 -4.18
CA THR A 400 0.93 37.96 -4.67
C THR A 400 -0.42 38.47 -5.14
N VAL A 401 -0.94 39.48 -4.45
CA VAL A 401 -2.28 40.03 -4.67
C VAL A 401 -2.25 41.53 -4.95
N PRO A 402 -3.30 42.11 -5.55
CA PRO A 402 -3.40 43.56 -5.74
C PRO A 402 -3.25 44.33 -4.42
N SER A 403 -2.43 45.38 -4.41
CA SER A 403 -2.10 46.16 -3.20
C SER A 403 -3.06 47.33 -2.94
N CYS A 404 -4.37 47.12 -3.08
CA CYS A 404 -5.34 48.21 -3.07
C CYS A 404 -6.58 47.95 -2.24
N GLY A 405 -7.05 49.04 -1.61
CA GLY A 405 -8.21 49.06 -0.72
C GLY A 405 -8.11 48.03 0.41
N ALA A 406 -9.24 47.76 1.06
CA ALA A 406 -9.33 46.69 2.04
C ALA A 406 -9.66 45.38 1.32
N SER A 407 -8.94 44.32 1.67
CA SER A 407 -9.19 42.96 1.20
C SER A 407 -9.21 41.99 2.36
N ALA A 408 -10.11 41.02 2.31
CA ALA A 408 -10.29 39.96 3.28
C ALA A 408 -9.81 38.62 2.70
N VAL A 409 -9.02 37.89 3.47
CA VAL A 409 -8.60 36.52 3.19
C VAL A 409 -9.51 35.56 3.95
N THR A 410 -10.01 34.55 3.25
CA THR A 410 -10.79 33.43 3.82
C THR A 410 -10.25 32.12 3.27
N VAL A 411 -10.36 31.05 4.04
CA VAL A 411 -9.90 29.70 3.67
C VAL A 411 -11.02 28.70 3.89
N SER A 412 -11.23 27.78 2.95
CA SER A 412 -12.15 26.64 3.07
C SER A 412 -11.38 25.36 2.81
N ALA A 413 -11.74 24.26 3.49
CA ALA A 413 -11.20 22.93 3.24
C ALA A 413 -12.15 22.16 2.31
N VAL A 414 -11.59 21.27 1.49
CA VAL A 414 -12.36 20.44 0.56
C VAL A 414 -11.90 18.99 0.69
N ASN A 415 -12.86 18.08 0.84
CA ASN A 415 -12.67 16.64 0.79
C ASN A 415 -13.64 16.00 -0.23
N SER A 416 -13.78 14.67 -0.24
CA SER A 416 -14.68 13.98 -1.17
C SER A 416 -16.17 14.16 -0.86
N ALA A 417 -16.53 14.54 0.37
CA ALA A 417 -17.91 14.80 0.77
C ALA A 417 -18.36 16.21 0.35
N GLY A 418 -17.44 17.19 0.38
CA GLY A 418 -17.76 18.56 -0.01
C GLY A 418 -16.73 19.58 0.44
N SER A 419 -17.18 20.83 0.55
CA SER A 419 -16.38 21.97 1.01
C SER A 419 -16.91 22.44 2.35
N SER A 420 -16.01 22.71 3.29
CA SER A 420 -16.36 23.40 4.53
C SER A 420 -16.94 24.79 4.25
N ASP A 421 -17.57 25.37 5.27
CA ASP A 421 -17.75 26.82 5.33
C ASP A 421 -16.40 27.56 5.30
N ARG A 422 -16.46 28.86 4.96
CA ARG A 422 -15.29 29.73 4.95
C ARG A 422 -14.86 30.08 6.38
N SER A 423 -13.54 30.15 6.58
CA SER A 423 -12.95 30.70 7.79
C SER A 423 -13.46 32.11 8.08
N SER A 424 -13.38 32.52 9.35
CA SER A 424 -13.49 33.94 9.70
C SER A 424 -12.46 34.77 8.90
N PRO A 425 -12.84 35.92 8.31
CA PRO A 425 -11.96 36.67 7.43
C PRO A 425 -10.86 37.40 8.21
N LEU A 426 -9.63 37.37 7.67
CA LEU A 426 -8.56 38.28 8.09
C LEU A 426 -8.39 39.40 7.06
N ILE A 427 -8.37 40.65 7.52
CA ILE A 427 -8.36 41.82 6.65
C ILE A 427 -6.95 42.41 6.55
N PHE A 428 -6.55 42.79 5.34
CA PHE A 428 -5.39 43.62 5.09
C PHE A 428 -5.76 44.82 4.21
N THR A 429 -5.09 45.94 4.42
CA THR A 429 -5.34 47.18 3.67
C THR A 429 -4.16 47.57 2.80
N GLY A 430 -4.41 47.78 1.51
CA GLY A 430 -3.48 48.33 0.55
C GLY A 430 -3.58 49.85 0.42
N SER A 431 -3.09 50.36 -0.71
CA SER A 431 -3.20 51.76 -1.12
C SER A 431 -4.65 52.17 -1.30
N ASN A 432 -4.98 53.40 -0.94
CA ASN A 432 -6.32 53.94 -1.21
C ASN A 432 -6.59 53.98 -2.72
N LEU A 433 -7.83 53.68 -3.09
CA LEU A 433 -8.30 53.86 -4.46
C LEU A 433 -8.44 55.35 -4.75
N ALA A 434 -7.82 55.82 -5.82
CA ALA A 434 -7.81 57.20 -6.24
C ALA A 434 -8.12 57.28 -7.74
N LEU A 435 -8.93 58.28 -8.09
CA LEU A 435 -9.25 58.68 -9.45
C LEU A 435 -8.84 60.13 -9.60
N PHE A 436 -7.99 60.42 -10.57
CA PHE A 436 -7.58 61.77 -10.92
C PHE A 436 -7.96 62.04 -12.37
N VAL A 437 -8.59 63.20 -12.60
CA VAL A 437 -8.99 63.62 -13.94
C VAL A 437 -8.52 65.05 -14.19
N SER A 438 -7.85 65.27 -15.30
CA SER A 438 -7.41 66.60 -15.74
C SER A 438 -7.70 66.83 -17.23
N ALA A 439 -7.98 68.07 -17.61
CA ALA A 439 -8.06 68.47 -19.01
C ALA A 439 -6.65 68.82 -19.50
N THR A 440 -6.16 68.15 -20.54
CA THR A 440 -4.76 68.28 -21.01
C THR A 440 -4.61 69.01 -22.34
N SER A 441 -5.63 68.97 -23.19
CA SER A 441 -5.67 69.72 -24.45
C SER A 441 -7.08 70.25 -24.66
N VAL A 442 -7.23 71.57 -24.68
CA VAL A 442 -8.53 72.23 -24.88
C VAL A 442 -8.41 73.10 -26.14
N THR A 443 -9.30 72.85 -27.09
CA THR A 443 -9.42 73.65 -28.32
C THR A 443 -10.75 74.40 -28.33
N ASP A 444 -11.11 74.98 -29.47
CA ASP A 444 -12.38 75.68 -29.65
C ASP A 444 -13.57 74.72 -29.79
N ASN A 445 -13.33 73.47 -30.20
CA ASN A 445 -14.39 72.47 -30.45
C ASN A 445 -14.16 71.11 -29.75
N SER A 446 -13.09 70.96 -28.98
CA SER A 446 -12.79 69.69 -28.29
C SER A 446 -12.00 69.86 -26.99
N VAL A 447 -12.10 68.85 -26.12
CA VAL A 447 -11.20 68.69 -24.97
C VAL A 447 -10.70 67.26 -24.90
N THR A 448 -9.44 67.06 -24.55
CA THR A 448 -8.90 65.75 -24.15
C THR A 448 -8.79 65.70 -22.64
N LEU A 449 -9.48 64.75 -22.03
CA LEU A 449 -9.38 64.43 -20.60
C LEU A 449 -8.33 63.32 -20.41
N SER A 450 -7.43 63.51 -19.45
CA SER A 450 -6.54 62.48 -18.95
C SER A 450 -7.14 61.90 -17.67
N VAL A 451 -7.44 60.60 -17.69
CA VAL A 451 -8.03 59.87 -16.57
C VAL A 451 -6.99 58.90 -16.01
N THR A 452 -6.56 59.11 -14.78
CA THR A 452 -5.58 58.27 -14.07
C THR A 452 -6.24 57.62 -12.87
N VAL A 453 -6.04 56.31 -12.72
CA VAL A 453 -6.54 55.51 -11.59
C VAL A 453 -5.40 54.79 -10.87
N THR A 454 -5.64 54.34 -9.63
CA THR A 454 -4.69 53.49 -8.90
C THR A 454 -4.30 52.25 -9.72
N GLN A 455 -2.99 51.98 -9.79
CA GLN A 455 -2.41 51.06 -10.79
C GLN A 455 -2.94 49.62 -10.71
N CYS A 456 -3.18 49.12 -9.50
CA CYS A 456 -3.68 47.78 -9.20
C CYS A 456 -5.07 47.43 -9.77
N ILE A 457 -5.94 48.41 -10.04
CA ILE A 457 -7.29 48.15 -10.57
C ILE A 457 -7.38 48.35 -12.08
N ARG A 458 -6.30 48.79 -12.74
CA ARG A 458 -6.30 49.13 -14.17
C ARG A 458 -6.72 47.95 -15.05
N SER A 459 -6.23 46.74 -14.74
CA SER A 459 -6.58 45.51 -15.46
C SER A 459 -8.02 45.05 -15.24
N ALA A 460 -8.70 45.58 -14.22
CA ALA A 460 -10.08 45.24 -13.90
C ALA A 460 -11.10 46.27 -14.41
N ILE A 461 -10.67 47.36 -15.04
CA ILE A 461 -11.59 48.40 -15.54
C ILE A 461 -12.46 47.83 -16.64
N ALA A 462 -13.78 47.85 -16.44
CA ALA A 462 -14.77 47.48 -17.43
C ALA A 462 -15.02 48.62 -18.41
N ASN A 463 -15.29 49.83 -17.91
CA ASN A 463 -15.45 51.03 -18.73
C ASN A 463 -15.30 52.33 -17.90
N ILE A 464 -15.16 53.44 -18.60
CA ILE A 464 -15.11 54.80 -18.05
C ILE A 464 -16.27 55.58 -18.65
N THR A 465 -17.12 56.17 -17.82
CA THR A 465 -18.25 57.00 -18.26
C THR A 465 -18.00 58.45 -17.90
N ILE A 466 -18.16 59.33 -18.88
CA ILE A 466 -18.01 60.77 -18.75
C ILE A 466 -19.35 61.41 -19.07
N THR A 467 -19.94 62.11 -18.10
CA THR A 467 -21.13 62.94 -18.29
C THR A 467 -20.72 64.40 -18.29
N TYR A 468 -21.14 65.18 -19.28
CA TYR A 468 -20.70 66.58 -19.40
C TYR A 468 -21.80 67.46 -19.96
N HIS A 469 -21.84 68.71 -19.51
CA HIS A 469 -22.81 69.71 -19.95
C HIS A 469 -22.15 71.09 -20.00
N ALA A 470 -22.62 71.96 -20.89
CA ALA A 470 -22.21 73.36 -20.88
C ALA A 470 -22.81 74.04 -19.63
N ARG A 471 -22.08 74.88 -18.92
CA ARG A 471 -22.64 75.59 -17.74
C ARG A 471 -23.74 76.59 -18.10
N SER A 472 -23.86 76.94 -19.38
CA SER A 472 -24.88 77.83 -19.91
C SER A 472 -26.19 77.10 -20.26
N THR A 473 -26.19 75.77 -20.38
CA THR A 473 -27.36 74.97 -20.77
C THR A 473 -27.49 73.74 -19.89
N ASN A 474 -28.68 73.15 -19.80
CA ASN A 474 -28.87 71.90 -19.04
C ASN A 474 -28.81 70.65 -19.94
N ASP A 475 -28.18 70.75 -21.11
CA ASP A 475 -28.09 69.63 -22.05
C ASP A 475 -26.93 68.70 -21.64
N ILE A 476 -27.26 67.46 -21.27
CA ILE A 476 -26.31 66.49 -20.72
C ILE A 476 -25.88 65.53 -21.82
N MET A 477 -24.60 65.58 -22.15
CA MET A 477 -23.95 64.62 -23.03
C MET A 477 -23.25 63.53 -22.22
N THR A 478 -23.21 62.32 -22.77
CA THR A 478 -22.51 61.17 -22.15
C THR A 478 -21.59 60.52 -23.16
N ARG A 479 -20.39 60.14 -22.71
CA ARG A 479 -19.45 59.35 -23.49
C ARG A 479 -18.88 58.22 -22.65
N THR A 480 -18.81 57.04 -23.25
CA THR A 480 -18.12 55.87 -22.67
C THR A 480 -16.78 55.66 -23.35
N ALA A 481 -15.80 55.17 -22.59
CA ALA A 481 -14.46 54.85 -23.05
C ALA A 481 -13.91 53.63 -22.31
N THR A 482 -12.85 53.02 -22.83
CA THR A 482 -12.12 51.94 -22.20
C THR A 482 -10.77 52.43 -21.67
N HIS A 483 -10.21 51.75 -20.68
CA HIS A 483 -8.85 52.02 -20.21
C HIS A 483 -7.85 51.19 -21.03
N PRO A 484 -6.80 51.78 -21.63
CA PRO A 484 -5.80 51.01 -22.36
C PRO A 484 -4.97 50.11 -21.43
N GLU A 485 -4.75 48.85 -21.82
CA GLU A 485 -4.13 47.80 -20.99
C GLU A 485 -2.72 48.13 -20.46
N ASN A 486 -1.97 49.01 -21.14
CA ASN A 486 -0.58 49.34 -20.81
C ASN A 486 -0.32 50.84 -20.64
N SER A 487 -1.34 51.60 -20.23
CA SER A 487 -1.23 53.06 -20.06
C SER A 487 -1.30 53.49 -18.60
N ASP A 488 -0.60 54.58 -18.26
CA ASP A 488 -0.74 55.24 -16.96
C ASP A 488 -2.02 56.05 -16.83
N SER A 489 -2.59 56.45 -17.97
CA SER A 489 -3.80 57.25 -18.06
C SER A 489 -4.57 56.94 -19.33
N ALA A 490 -5.89 56.89 -19.25
CA ALA A 490 -6.77 56.90 -20.42
C ALA A 490 -6.95 58.34 -20.95
N LEU A 491 -6.58 58.58 -22.21
CA LEU A 491 -6.76 59.86 -22.88
C LEU A 491 -8.06 59.84 -23.70
N ILE A 492 -9.02 60.71 -23.33
CA ILE A 492 -10.40 60.63 -23.81
C ILE A 492 -10.82 62.00 -24.39
N SER A 493 -10.85 62.12 -25.72
CA SER A 493 -11.16 63.39 -26.44
C SER A 493 -12.65 63.63 -26.73
N LEU A 494 -13.29 64.53 -26.00
CA LEU A 494 -14.67 64.99 -26.26
C LEU A 494 -14.64 65.99 -27.43
N THR A 495 -15.45 65.79 -28.46
CA THR A 495 -15.50 66.62 -29.68
C THR A 495 -16.91 67.18 -29.91
N GLY A 496 -17.04 68.20 -30.75
CA GLY A 496 -18.34 68.81 -31.05
C GLY A 496 -18.81 69.82 -29.99
N LEU A 497 -17.86 70.46 -29.30
CA LEU A 497 -18.14 71.43 -28.25
C LEU A 497 -18.29 72.84 -28.82
N GLN A 498 -19.10 73.67 -28.17
CA GLN A 498 -19.25 75.07 -28.55
C GLN A 498 -18.00 75.85 -28.15
N SER A 499 -17.53 76.77 -29.01
CA SER A 499 -16.37 77.62 -28.72
C SER A 499 -16.69 78.64 -27.61
N SER A 500 -15.65 79.08 -26.90
CA SER A 500 -15.75 80.03 -25.78
C SER A 500 -16.78 79.67 -24.70
N THR A 501 -17.06 78.38 -24.49
CA THR A 501 -18.11 77.89 -23.59
C THR A 501 -17.51 77.10 -22.43
N SER A 502 -17.96 77.38 -21.21
CA SER A 502 -17.53 76.65 -20.01
C SER A 502 -18.34 75.37 -19.85
N TYR A 503 -17.68 74.24 -19.63
CA TYR A 503 -18.28 72.93 -19.43
C TYR A 503 -17.95 72.38 -18.04
N SER A 504 -18.86 71.56 -17.51
CA SER A 504 -18.64 70.74 -16.33
C SER A 504 -18.76 69.27 -16.74
N ALA A 505 -17.73 68.47 -16.46
CA ALA A 505 -17.69 67.04 -16.72
C ALA A 505 -17.54 66.27 -15.40
N SER A 506 -18.26 65.16 -15.29
CA SER A 506 -18.21 64.19 -14.19
C SER A 506 -17.79 62.84 -14.75
N VAL A 507 -16.69 62.29 -14.20
CA VAL A 507 -16.10 61.04 -14.65
C VAL A 507 -16.27 59.97 -13.60
N VAL A 508 -16.77 58.80 -14.02
CA VAL A 508 -16.93 57.61 -13.19
C VAL A 508 -16.22 56.44 -13.88
N VAL A 509 -15.43 55.68 -13.13
CA VAL A 509 -14.76 54.46 -13.62
C VAL A 509 -15.47 53.24 -13.05
N TYR A 510 -15.86 52.31 -13.90
CA TYR A 510 -16.46 51.03 -13.53
C TYR A 510 -15.40 49.94 -13.66
N TYR A 511 -15.24 49.11 -12.64
CA TYR A 511 -14.27 48.01 -12.62
C TYR A 511 -14.86 46.73 -12.01
N ASN A 512 -14.41 45.58 -12.49
CA ASN A 512 -14.82 44.27 -11.98
C ASN A 512 -14.13 44.00 -10.64
N GLY A 513 -14.86 44.20 -9.55
CA GLY A 513 -14.42 43.87 -8.21
C GLY A 513 -14.90 42.50 -7.74
N SER A 514 -14.78 42.22 -6.43
CA SER A 514 -15.15 40.90 -5.91
C SER A 514 -16.64 40.60 -5.92
N ASP A 515 -17.47 41.64 -5.77
CA ASP A 515 -18.93 41.50 -5.63
C ASP A 515 -19.65 41.92 -6.92
N GLY A 516 -18.93 41.98 -8.05
CA GLY A 516 -19.43 42.44 -9.34
C GLY A 516 -18.80 43.76 -9.79
N ILE A 517 -19.57 44.59 -10.50
CA ILE A 517 -19.07 45.87 -11.03
C ILE A 517 -19.11 46.93 -9.93
N ASN A 518 -17.93 47.39 -9.53
CA ASN A 518 -17.72 48.49 -8.61
C ASN A 518 -17.50 49.81 -9.36
N LEU A 519 -17.74 50.92 -8.67
CA LEU A 519 -17.57 52.28 -9.21
C LEU A 519 -16.53 53.07 -8.41
N LEU A 520 -15.74 53.87 -9.12
CA LEU A 520 -14.78 54.82 -8.57
C LEU A 520 -15.08 56.22 -9.13
N GLY A 521 -15.32 57.19 -8.23
CA GLY A 521 -15.77 58.54 -8.57
C GLY A 521 -17.12 58.88 -7.93
N PRO A 522 -17.83 59.93 -8.40
CA PRO A 522 -17.47 60.78 -9.54
C PRO A 522 -16.30 61.73 -9.24
N HIS A 523 -15.47 61.98 -10.24
CA HIS A 523 -14.49 63.07 -10.21
C HIS A 523 -14.94 64.18 -11.18
N ASN A 524 -15.18 65.37 -10.63
CA ASN A 524 -15.65 66.52 -11.40
C ASN A 524 -14.46 67.33 -11.93
N VAL A 525 -14.53 67.72 -13.20
CA VAL A 525 -13.55 68.59 -13.86
C VAL A 525 -14.27 69.63 -14.69
N THR A 526 -13.74 70.84 -14.73
CA THR A 526 -14.36 71.95 -15.47
C THR A 526 -13.34 72.58 -16.39
N PHE A 527 -13.75 72.90 -17.59
CA PHE A 527 -12.89 73.46 -18.63
C PHE A 527 -13.67 74.46 -19.48
N THR A 528 -12.96 75.33 -20.19
CA THR A 528 -13.58 76.34 -21.07
C THR A 528 -12.93 76.23 -22.44
N THR A 529 -13.71 75.99 -23.48
CA THR A 529 -13.20 75.91 -24.85
C THR A 529 -12.63 77.26 -25.29
N THR A 530 -11.63 77.23 -26.18
CA THR A 530 -11.03 78.47 -26.69
C THR A 530 -11.96 79.16 -27.68
N GLN A 531 -11.69 80.42 -28.00
CA GLN A 531 -12.41 81.11 -29.05
C GLN A 531 -12.07 80.47 -30.42
N SER A 532 -13.06 80.28 -31.28
CA SER A 532 -12.82 79.81 -32.65
C SER A 532 -12.10 80.91 -33.41
N GLN A 533 -10.81 80.71 -33.69
CA GLN A 533 -10.10 81.60 -34.60
C GLN A 533 -10.61 81.32 -36.01
N SER A 534 -11.27 82.31 -36.62
CA SER A 534 -11.59 82.21 -38.05
C SER A 534 -10.28 82.07 -38.82
N THR A 535 -10.24 81.13 -39.77
CA THR A 535 -9.09 80.83 -40.63
C THR A 535 -8.54 82.04 -41.40
N SER A 536 -9.25 83.18 -41.36
CA SER A 536 -8.77 84.48 -41.84
C SER A 536 -7.67 85.10 -40.98
N GLU A 537 -7.64 84.94 -39.64
CA GLU A 537 -6.68 85.67 -38.79
C GLU A 537 -5.32 84.98 -38.66
N ALA A 538 -5.28 83.64 -38.63
CA ALA A 538 -4.03 82.88 -38.60
C ALA A 538 -3.22 82.99 -39.92
N LEU A 539 -3.92 83.09 -41.06
CA LEU A 539 -3.29 83.31 -42.36
C LEU A 539 -2.72 84.75 -42.46
N ILE A 540 -3.39 85.74 -41.88
CA ILE A 540 -2.94 87.14 -41.87
C ILE A 540 -1.70 87.33 -40.99
N ILE A 541 -1.61 86.65 -39.84
CA ILE A 541 -0.42 86.74 -38.97
C ILE A 541 0.75 85.93 -39.56
N GLY A 542 0.51 84.76 -40.14
CA GLY A 542 1.53 83.96 -40.83
C GLY A 542 2.11 84.63 -42.08
N LEU A 543 1.25 85.27 -42.89
CA LEU A 543 1.70 86.04 -44.06
C LEU A 543 2.36 87.37 -43.67
N SER A 544 1.94 88.02 -42.59
CA SER A 544 2.53 89.28 -42.10
C SER A 544 3.95 89.09 -41.56
N VAL A 545 4.19 88.05 -40.76
CA VAL A 545 5.53 87.75 -40.20
C VAL A 545 6.45 87.17 -41.28
N GLY A 546 5.93 86.37 -42.21
CA GLY A 546 6.69 85.85 -43.35
C GLY A 546 7.15 86.95 -44.32
N PHE A 547 6.29 87.93 -44.65
CA PHE A 547 6.67 89.05 -45.52
C PHE A 547 7.64 90.03 -44.85
N SER A 548 7.45 90.33 -43.56
CA SER A 548 8.32 91.27 -42.84
C SER A 548 9.71 90.67 -42.57
N VAL A 549 9.81 89.40 -42.20
CA VAL A 549 11.11 88.71 -42.05
C VAL A 549 11.80 88.53 -43.41
N SER A 550 11.06 88.24 -44.49
CA SER A 550 11.65 88.12 -45.83
C SER A 550 12.12 89.46 -46.40
N LEU A 551 11.41 90.56 -46.14
CA LEU A 551 11.85 91.92 -46.51
C LEU A 551 13.07 92.37 -45.70
N ILE A 552 13.13 92.05 -44.41
CA ILE A 552 14.28 92.37 -43.56
C ILE A 552 15.50 91.53 -43.97
N ILE A 553 15.33 90.23 -44.22
CA ILE A 553 16.41 89.36 -44.71
C ILE A 553 16.87 89.83 -46.10
N ALA A 554 15.96 90.16 -47.02
CA ALA A 554 16.31 90.70 -48.33
C ALA A 554 17.04 92.05 -48.22
N ALA A 555 16.61 92.95 -47.34
CA ALA A 555 17.28 94.23 -47.10
C ALA A 555 18.66 94.05 -46.47
N VAL A 556 18.81 93.12 -45.52
CA VAL A 556 20.11 92.77 -44.90
C VAL A 556 21.02 92.12 -45.93
N VAL A 557 20.52 91.21 -46.78
CA VAL A 557 21.30 90.60 -47.87
C VAL A 557 21.73 91.64 -48.90
N ILE A 558 20.84 92.56 -49.31
CA ILE A 558 21.17 93.67 -50.21
C ILE A 558 22.21 94.59 -49.57
N LEU A 559 22.11 94.89 -48.28
CA LEU A 559 23.05 95.74 -47.56
C LEU A 559 24.41 95.05 -47.36
N ILE A 560 24.42 93.73 -47.11
CA ILE A 560 25.64 92.91 -47.10
C ILE A 560 26.26 92.89 -48.49
N ILE A 561 25.47 92.70 -49.57
CA ILE A 561 25.98 92.77 -50.95
C ILE A 561 26.54 94.17 -51.24
N PHE A 562 25.88 95.25 -50.81
CA PHE A 562 26.37 96.61 -51.00
C PHE A 562 27.68 96.86 -50.24
N VAL A 563 27.79 96.39 -48.99
CA VAL A 563 29.01 96.48 -48.17
C VAL A 563 30.13 95.61 -48.74
N VAL A 564 29.82 94.40 -49.20
CA VAL A 564 30.78 93.49 -49.84
C VAL A 564 31.26 94.06 -51.17
N CYS A 565 30.38 94.60 -52.02
CA CYS A 565 30.73 95.28 -53.26
C CYS A 565 31.54 96.56 -52.99
N PHE A 566 31.23 97.33 -51.95
CA PHE A 566 32.00 98.53 -51.59
C PHE A 566 33.38 98.17 -51.02
N ARG A 567 33.47 97.11 -50.20
CA ARG A 567 34.75 96.56 -49.72
C ARG A 567 35.56 95.91 -50.85
N PHE A 568 34.93 95.24 -51.82
CA PHE A 568 35.59 94.73 -53.03
C PHE A 568 36.08 95.86 -53.93
N LYS A 569 35.32 96.95 -54.09
CA LYS A 569 35.73 98.15 -54.86
C LYS A 569 36.86 98.94 -54.17
N LYS A 570 36.89 98.96 -52.83
CA LYS A 570 37.97 99.58 -52.03
C LYS A 570 39.23 98.71 -51.99
N ASN A 571 39.09 97.39 -51.94
CA ASN A 571 40.21 96.45 -51.96
C ASN A 571 40.77 96.18 -53.37
N THR A 572 40.01 96.37 -54.46
CA THR A 572 40.55 96.30 -55.83
C THR A 572 41.49 97.46 -56.18
N LYS A 573 41.31 98.66 -55.58
CA LYS A 573 42.30 99.75 -55.69
C LYS A 573 43.60 99.43 -54.94
N LYS A 574 43.51 98.82 -53.75
CA LYS A 574 44.67 98.42 -52.93
C LYS A 574 45.40 97.18 -53.49
N PHE A 575 44.65 96.23 -54.06
CA PHE A 575 45.19 95.05 -54.73
C PHE A 575 45.89 95.41 -56.05
N ARG A 576 45.37 96.37 -56.83
CA ARG A 576 46.02 96.83 -58.06
C ARG A 576 47.32 97.62 -57.80
N GLN A 577 47.47 98.29 -56.65
CA GLN A 577 48.74 98.90 -56.22
C GLN A 577 49.76 97.88 -55.68
N ASN A 578 49.32 96.85 -54.96
CA ASN A 578 50.21 95.79 -54.46
C ASN A 578 50.65 94.81 -55.57
N LEU A 579 49.84 94.60 -56.61
CA LEU A 579 50.17 93.72 -57.74
C LEU A 579 51.23 94.32 -58.69
N GLU A 580 51.35 95.66 -58.74
CA GLU A 580 52.43 96.36 -59.46
C GLU A 580 53.75 96.32 -58.64
N ALA A 581 53.68 96.33 -57.30
CA ALA A 581 54.85 96.16 -56.42
C ALA A 581 55.39 94.71 -56.42
N ILE A 582 54.50 93.71 -56.45
CA ILE A 582 54.88 92.28 -56.51
C ILE A 582 55.43 91.89 -57.90
N LYS A 583 55.03 92.59 -58.99
CA LYS A 583 55.64 92.41 -60.32
C LYS A 583 57.07 92.95 -60.41
N ALA A 584 57.48 93.87 -59.54
CA ALA A 584 58.85 94.36 -59.45
C ALA A 584 59.75 93.39 -58.66
N ASP A 585 59.25 92.76 -57.59
CA ASP A 585 60.01 91.77 -56.80
C ASP A 585 60.11 90.38 -57.46
N ILE A 586 59.14 89.98 -58.31
CA ILE A 586 59.16 88.70 -59.03
C ILE A 586 60.18 88.69 -60.20
N HIS A 587 60.70 89.84 -60.62
CA HIS A 587 61.82 89.90 -61.57
C HIS A 587 63.19 89.66 -60.88
N ASP A 588 63.28 89.82 -59.56
CA ASP A 588 64.51 89.66 -58.78
C ASP A 588 64.63 88.25 -58.15
N VAL A 589 63.50 87.61 -57.83
CA VAL A 589 63.46 86.25 -57.25
C VAL A 589 63.54 85.14 -58.30
N LYS A 590 63.23 85.41 -59.58
CA LYS A 590 63.37 84.43 -60.68
C LYS A 590 64.82 84.13 -61.08
N GLN A 591 65.79 84.79 -60.45
CA GLN A 591 67.22 84.61 -60.70
C GLN A 591 67.92 83.75 -59.63
N ASN A 592 67.25 83.42 -58.52
CA ASN A 592 67.82 82.62 -57.45
C ASN A 592 66.85 81.49 -57.05
N VAL A 593 67.33 80.25 -57.11
CA VAL A 593 66.69 79.02 -56.59
C VAL A 593 65.59 78.46 -57.52
N GLY A 594 65.85 77.51 -58.42
CA GLY A 594 66.92 76.51 -58.45
C GLY A 594 66.70 75.43 -57.39
N GLU A 595 65.95 74.38 -57.76
CA GLU A 595 65.88 73.06 -57.10
C GLU A 595 65.29 72.99 -55.67
N LEU A 596 64.18 72.27 -55.50
CA LEU A 596 64.16 70.94 -54.87
C LEU A 596 62.71 70.43 -54.68
N SER A 597 62.47 69.22 -55.20
CA SER A 597 61.23 68.44 -55.06
C SER A 597 61.32 67.48 -53.88
N ILE A 598 60.29 67.37 -53.01
CA ILE A 598 60.04 66.15 -52.20
C ILE A 598 58.53 65.90 -52.05
N THR A 599 58.21 64.62 -52.10
CA THR A 599 56.96 63.86 -52.27
C THR A 599 56.18 63.57 -50.98
N ASN A 600 54.92 63.14 -51.17
CA ASN A 600 53.87 62.90 -50.18
C ASN A 600 53.93 61.45 -49.62
N GLN A 601 54.14 61.27 -48.32
CA GLN A 601 53.98 60.00 -47.59
C GLN A 601 53.67 60.27 -46.11
N SER A 602 52.45 59.97 -45.64
CA SER A 602 52.11 59.55 -44.26
C SER A 602 50.60 59.64 -43.96
N ILE A 603 49.79 58.74 -44.53
CA ILE A 603 48.45 58.41 -43.99
C ILE A 603 48.38 56.89 -43.94
N GLY A 604 48.68 56.32 -42.77
CA GLY A 604 48.78 54.87 -42.58
C GLY A 604 48.63 54.41 -41.11
N PRO A 605 49.12 55.16 -40.10
CA PRO A 605 49.03 54.68 -38.72
C PRO A 605 47.75 55.08 -37.94
N ALA A 606 46.89 55.96 -38.45
CA ALA A 606 45.73 56.46 -37.68
C ALA A 606 44.48 55.56 -37.74
N ILE A 607 44.40 54.66 -38.71
CA ILE A 607 43.21 53.80 -38.95
C ILE A 607 43.31 52.49 -38.14
N GLN A 608 44.51 52.04 -37.77
CA GLN A 608 44.71 50.80 -37.02
C GLN A 608 44.41 50.94 -35.51
N TYR A 609 44.51 52.14 -34.95
CA TYR A 609 44.25 52.40 -33.52
C TYR A 609 42.76 52.31 -33.15
N MET A 610 41.85 52.52 -34.11
CA MET A 610 40.40 52.46 -33.88
C MET A 610 39.82 51.04 -34.01
N ALA A 611 40.54 50.11 -34.66
CA ALA A 611 40.10 48.73 -34.83
C ALA A 611 40.36 47.87 -33.58
N ASP A 612 41.45 48.13 -32.85
CA ASP A 612 41.89 47.28 -31.72
C ASP A 612 41.15 47.53 -30.39
N ASN A 613 40.43 48.65 -30.23
CA ASN A 613 39.77 49.04 -28.97
C ASN A 613 38.24 48.87 -28.94
N ARG A 614 37.69 48.02 -29.82
CA ARG A 614 36.24 47.82 -29.99
C ARG A 614 35.53 47.21 -28.77
N SER A 615 36.26 46.49 -27.91
CA SER A 615 35.72 45.82 -26.71
C SER A 615 35.68 46.70 -25.45
N TYR A 616 36.40 47.82 -25.42
CA TYR A 616 36.40 48.76 -24.28
C TYR A 616 35.29 49.82 -24.39
N ILE A 617 34.81 50.11 -25.61
CA ILE A 617 33.77 51.12 -25.87
C ILE A 617 32.35 50.54 -25.67
N ALA A 618 32.19 49.22 -25.67
CA ALA A 618 30.90 48.53 -25.54
C ALA A 618 30.36 48.42 -24.10
N SER A 619 31.09 48.87 -23.06
CA SER A 619 30.71 48.69 -21.65
C SER A 619 30.19 49.94 -20.94
N GLN A 620 29.97 51.05 -21.65
CA GLN A 620 29.67 52.36 -21.03
C GLN A 620 28.44 53.10 -21.59
N VAL A 621 27.41 52.41 -22.11
CA VAL A 621 26.10 53.06 -22.40
C VAL A 621 24.91 52.10 -22.20
N PRO A 622 23.86 52.48 -21.45
CA PRO A 622 22.68 51.65 -21.22
C PRO A 622 21.68 51.64 -22.40
N MET A 623 20.99 50.51 -22.53
CA MET A 623 20.03 50.11 -23.56
C MET A 623 18.85 51.07 -23.80
N ARG A 624 18.67 51.50 -25.06
CA ARG A 624 17.38 51.56 -25.78
C ARG A 624 17.59 52.08 -27.22
N ALA A 625 17.80 51.18 -28.17
CA ALA A 625 17.45 51.30 -29.60
C ALA A 625 18.17 50.23 -30.45
N VAL A 626 17.82 48.95 -30.24
CA VAL A 626 18.21 47.86 -31.17
C VAL A 626 17.02 46.92 -31.36
N ASN A 627 15.85 47.45 -31.73
CA ASN A 627 14.70 46.60 -32.08
C ASN A 627 13.79 47.23 -33.15
N ILE A 628 14.39 47.88 -34.14
CA ILE A 628 13.71 48.24 -35.41
C ILE A 628 14.74 48.12 -36.54
N LEU A 629 15.30 46.94 -36.77
CA LEU A 629 16.05 46.63 -37.99
C LEU A 629 16.02 45.12 -38.33
N GLU A 630 14.94 44.41 -37.98
CA GLU A 630 14.79 42.99 -38.32
C GLU A 630 13.39 42.59 -38.84
N GLU A 631 12.62 43.54 -39.37
CA GLU A 631 11.32 43.20 -39.99
C GLU A 631 11.06 44.08 -41.22
N LYS A 632 11.90 43.91 -42.25
CA LYS A 632 11.60 44.30 -43.64
C LYS A 632 12.59 43.66 -44.62
N TYR A 633 12.62 42.32 -44.61
CA TYR A 633 13.18 41.51 -45.70
C TYR A 633 12.33 40.24 -45.86
N SER A 634 11.07 40.47 -46.25
CA SER A 634 10.20 39.44 -46.82
C SER A 634 9.19 40.15 -47.72
N ASP A 635 9.67 40.58 -48.88
CA ASP A 635 9.05 40.21 -50.16
C ASP A 635 9.94 40.77 -51.28
N GLY A 636 10.35 39.90 -52.20
CA GLY A 636 11.19 40.29 -53.33
C GLY A 636 10.35 40.83 -54.47
N THR A 637 10.93 41.75 -55.25
CA THR A 637 10.88 41.77 -56.73
C THR A 637 11.63 42.98 -57.29
N ASP A 638 12.26 42.75 -58.44
CA ASP A 638 12.72 43.66 -59.49
C ASP A 638 14.08 44.39 -59.39
N ASP A 639 15.10 43.70 -59.91
CA ASP A 639 15.76 43.96 -61.21
C ASP A 639 16.01 45.40 -61.73
N THR A 640 17.25 45.58 -62.21
CA THR A 640 17.80 46.59 -63.17
C THR A 640 17.99 48.03 -62.64
N MET A 641 19.08 48.78 -62.89
CA MET A 641 20.20 48.75 -63.85
C MET A 641 21.47 49.38 -63.24
N LEU A 642 22.63 48.86 -63.68
CA LEU A 642 23.96 49.49 -63.89
C LEU A 642 24.69 50.21 -62.74
#